data_AF-A0A2A2HCQ7-F1
#
_entry.id   AF-A0A2A2HCQ7-F1
#
_cell.length_a   1.000
_cell.length_b   1.000
_cell.length_c   1.000
_cell.angle_alpha   90.00
_cell.angle_beta   90.00
_cell.angle_gamma   90.00
#
_symmetry.space_group_name_H-M   'P 1'
#
loop_
_entity.id
_entity.type
_entity.pdbx_description
1 polymer ?
#
loop_
_entity_poly.entity_id
_entity_poly.type
_entity_poly.pdbx_seq_one_letter_code
_entity_poly.pdbx_strand_id
1 'polypeptide(L)'
;MFNRKISFIILFLTLILFLTTTITATDTNQTSDDNNIHIELLQEHETNTQIDTTQKNNYTPTDKKIKKDDKTTNTTTYVNMGNYNKYFNSRGRLYSSVSENSTIILNGEFENKNFEISKARIYLTGNNATIRNGQIRIAEEAVNSTVTNITVIIKDTDLESTITNKAIGTTITNNNLTIIKDDGSAYGIKNIEDNVKIINNTIKLTGPAPFIDWSGFSEFYGQVNASAIFSRGDNIAIENNYVDMRKSENSEEFWYGTMDALEINGNHVNIINNTIKTLGGRFTSAIYLGNARHSNIKYNNISVIGERYVSGIGVPSAENLTVAHNSINAYCHNSTIFTDDDESLAYGICVSSYGGWQLNSNVLIYNNTINLDATIGYGMEIYTATKNVIKSNKINVTSVAYASGIVFAHSPNNTVISNYINTIANSSVQTNSIVEEIRPANKGIGIQQNSDNLTIINNTIKSIDHANNAYSIYANSSKNILIENNTLDTNIQYGQDSVGINADNVTVKNIISNADKKTAIIQIIIPENIVYGSKINLKAKVIDNTTQNAIVKGKVVFKINQKTIATAKKIDNKGMISIEYDLTGLSGKNYMITAVFGSNNEYNRAENSITMNIRKLNVKFNRKTISAYSGENILINETLFDENNKQLTGKNNIAIKVNGKTIAHSTINNGKLLVNVEIPKTLRASNNNTLEIIIGENNKYSKTRCVYTLKTLKQKPVFSIDNVEAIPGTYITLKATIKTNVTGNLVESGSFVFKINGVTQKDMDIYENVNTNKLHVSNGIAMIHLYLPFDMKNKFYNITIVFSGNGYVESGRYTATKLTLKI
;
A
#
# COMPACT_ATOMS: atom_id res chain seq x y z
N MET A 1 65.74 0.91 4.44
CA MET A 1 66.17 2.19 5.05
C MET A 1 64.95 3.05 5.38
N PHE A 2 65.14 4.21 6.00
CA PHE A 2 64.12 5.13 6.55
C PHE A 2 62.83 5.24 5.70
N ASN A 3 61.59 5.07 6.20
CA ASN A 3 60.99 5.07 7.55
C ASN A 3 60.77 6.44 8.20
N ARG A 4 59.55 6.99 8.08
CA ARG A 4 58.81 7.71 9.15
C ARG A 4 57.30 7.39 8.98
N LYS A 5 56.48 6.94 9.95
CA LYS A 5 56.40 7.04 11.43
C LYS A 5 56.07 8.48 11.92
N ILE A 6 55.12 8.72 12.85
CA ILE A 6 54.20 7.81 13.58
C ILE A 6 53.08 8.60 14.33
N SER A 7 51.89 8.01 14.53
CA SER A 7 50.96 8.21 15.69
C SER A 7 50.45 9.65 16.05
N PHE A 8 49.54 9.92 17.01
CA PHE A 8 48.62 9.14 17.88
C PHE A 8 47.49 10.06 18.44
N ILE A 9 46.71 9.52 19.39
CA ILE A 9 45.98 10.23 20.47
C ILE A 9 44.61 10.84 20.12
N ILE A 10 43.61 10.08 20.57
CA ILE A 10 42.27 10.46 21.04
C ILE A 10 42.30 11.74 21.89
N LEU A 11 41.30 12.61 21.75
CA LEU A 11 40.80 13.33 22.92
C LEU A 11 39.26 13.36 22.94
N PHE A 12 38.69 12.82 24.01
CA PHE A 12 37.29 12.94 24.36
C PHE A 12 37.13 14.24 25.15
N LEU A 13 36.18 15.12 24.82
CA LEU A 13 35.74 16.15 25.76
C LEU A 13 34.26 16.45 25.56
N THR A 14 33.45 16.02 26.53
CA THR A 14 32.06 16.42 26.68
C THR A 14 31.99 17.75 27.42
N LEU A 15 31.13 18.67 26.99
CA LEU A 15 30.49 19.60 27.92
C LEU A 15 29.08 19.95 27.46
N ILE A 16 28.16 19.88 28.42
CA ILE A 16 26.75 20.24 28.29
C ILE A 16 26.59 21.65 28.85
N LEU A 17 25.77 22.50 28.22
CA LEU A 17 25.06 23.56 28.93
C LEU A 17 23.75 23.93 28.23
N PHE A 18 22.72 24.18 29.03
CA PHE A 18 21.34 24.47 28.63
C PHE A 18 21.12 25.98 28.42
N LEU A 19 20.03 26.33 27.73
CA LEU A 19 19.00 27.36 28.07
C LEU A 19 18.16 27.64 26.80
N THR A 20 17.19 26.79 26.45
CA THR A 20 15.76 26.90 26.84
C THR A 20 15.06 28.21 26.48
N THR A 21 14.20 28.16 25.45
CA THR A 21 12.85 28.71 25.54
C THR A 21 11.86 27.66 25.05
N THR A 22 10.93 27.27 25.92
CA THR A 22 9.92 26.24 25.64
C THR A 22 8.60 26.86 25.18
N ILE A 23 7.98 26.27 24.16
CA ILE A 23 6.52 26.06 24.14
C ILE A 23 6.28 24.58 23.81
N THR A 24 5.40 23.95 24.57
CA THR A 24 5.20 22.49 24.61
C THR A 24 3.88 22.05 23.99
N ALA A 25 3.92 20.99 23.19
CA ALA A 25 2.75 20.18 22.83
C ALA A 25 3.15 18.68 22.72
N THR A 26 3.60 18.14 23.85
CA THR A 26 3.60 16.71 24.23
C THR A 26 2.24 16.05 23.97
N ASP A 27 2.02 14.74 23.81
CA ASP A 27 2.86 13.51 23.81
C ASP A 27 1.93 12.35 23.32
N THR A 28 2.31 11.14 22.86
CA THR A 28 3.52 10.45 22.34
C THR A 28 2.96 9.21 21.55
N ASN A 29 3.49 7.99 21.36
CA ASN A 29 4.70 7.27 21.80
C ASN A 29 4.96 6.01 20.94
N GLN A 30 6.24 5.71 20.62
CA GLN A 30 6.89 4.38 20.47
C GLN A 30 6.27 3.25 19.59
N THR A 31 7.02 2.37 18.90
CA THR A 31 8.49 2.16 18.75
C THR A 31 8.83 1.41 17.45
N SER A 32 10.09 1.55 17.03
CA SER A 32 10.97 0.67 16.21
C SER A 32 10.39 -0.50 15.39
N ASP A 33 10.91 -0.66 14.16
CA ASP A 33 12.06 -1.57 13.94
C ASP A 33 12.78 -1.23 12.62
N ASP A 34 14.09 -1.51 12.58
CA ASP A 34 15.00 -1.12 11.49
C ASP A 34 14.81 -1.91 10.20
N ASN A 35 15.16 -1.31 9.06
CA ASN A 35 15.89 -2.00 7.98
C ASN A 35 16.71 -1.00 7.14
N ASN A 36 18.03 -1.24 7.05
CA ASN A 36 18.95 -0.38 6.32
C ASN A 36 18.72 -0.42 4.80
N ILE A 37 18.70 0.76 4.17
CA ILE A 37 19.02 0.92 2.74
C ILE A 37 20.13 1.97 2.64
N HIS A 38 21.24 1.58 2.03
CA HIS A 38 22.33 2.50 1.71
C HIS A 38 21.87 3.49 0.64
N ILE A 39 21.70 4.76 1.01
CA ILE A 39 21.58 5.87 0.06
C ILE A 39 22.92 6.60 0.05
N GLU A 40 23.57 6.63 -1.10
CA GLU A 40 24.80 7.38 -1.30
C GLU A 40 24.45 8.87 -1.45
N LEU A 41 24.53 9.60 -0.34
CA LEU A 41 24.26 11.03 -0.28
C LEU A 41 25.32 11.81 -1.07
N LEU A 42 25.00 12.13 -2.32
CA LEU A 42 25.64 13.23 -3.04
C LEU A 42 25.38 14.52 -2.24
N GLN A 43 26.39 14.98 -1.51
CA GLN A 43 26.29 16.15 -0.65
C GLN A 43 25.96 17.39 -1.48
N GLU A 44 24.91 18.12 -1.09
CA GLU A 44 24.66 19.46 -1.60
C GLU A 44 25.79 20.39 -1.14
N HIS A 45 26.76 20.61 -2.04
CA HIS A 45 27.72 21.68 -1.87
C HIS A 45 27.02 23.00 -2.21
N GLU A 46 26.33 23.59 -1.22
CA GLU A 46 26.01 25.01 -1.24
C GLU A 46 27.31 25.82 -1.19
N THR A 47 27.96 25.97 -2.33
CA THR A 47 29.00 26.97 -2.53
C THR A 47 28.33 28.34 -2.49
N ASN A 48 28.20 28.87 -1.27
CA ASN A 48 27.64 30.17 -0.95
C ASN A 48 28.56 31.28 -1.51
N THR A 49 28.49 31.42 -2.83
CA THR A 49 29.43 32.20 -3.62
C THR A 49 28.95 33.63 -3.61
N GLN A 50 29.56 34.45 -2.75
CA GLN A 50 29.49 35.90 -2.92
C GLN A 50 29.93 36.22 -4.35
N ILE A 51 29.05 36.87 -5.12
CA ILE A 51 29.36 37.26 -6.48
C ILE A 51 30.38 38.40 -6.42
N ASP A 52 31.66 38.05 -6.55
CA ASP A 52 32.73 39.01 -6.80
C ASP A 52 32.43 39.70 -8.14
N THR A 53 32.16 41.00 -8.09
CA THR A 53 31.73 41.79 -9.25
C THR A 53 32.90 42.21 -10.15
N THR A 54 33.94 41.38 -10.28
CA THR A 54 35.12 41.67 -11.10
C THR A 54 35.61 40.53 -12.01
N GLN A 55 35.03 40.40 -13.22
CA GLN A 55 35.86 40.18 -14.42
C GLN A 55 35.23 40.51 -15.78
N LYS A 56 35.79 41.57 -16.40
CA LYS A 56 35.94 41.87 -17.84
C LYS A 56 34.89 41.33 -18.82
N ASN A 57 33.99 42.23 -19.21
CA ASN A 57 33.33 42.21 -20.52
C ASN A 57 34.38 42.20 -21.64
N ASN A 58 34.32 41.22 -22.55
CA ASN A 58 35.04 41.22 -23.82
C ASN A 58 34.06 41.34 -25.00
N TYR A 59 33.32 42.46 -25.05
CA TYR A 59 32.64 42.90 -26.27
C TYR A 59 33.21 44.26 -26.66
N THR A 60 33.73 44.36 -27.88
CA THR A 60 34.32 45.61 -28.40
C THR A 60 33.21 46.44 -29.03
N PRO A 61 32.91 47.66 -28.53
CA PRO A 61 31.97 48.54 -29.21
C PRO A 61 32.51 48.87 -30.61
N THR A 62 31.68 48.71 -31.64
CA THR A 62 31.96 49.20 -33.00
C THR A 62 31.76 50.72 -33.05
N ASP A 63 32.65 51.42 -32.35
CA ASP A 63 32.61 52.85 -32.12
C ASP A 63 32.59 53.67 -33.43
N LYS A 64 31.40 54.10 -33.84
CA LYS A 64 31.20 55.06 -34.93
C LYS A 64 30.39 56.26 -34.45
N LYS A 65 31.12 57.17 -33.78
CA LYS A 65 30.74 58.55 -33.41
C LYS A 65 29.95 58.71 -32.10
N ILE A 66 30.45 58.18 -31.00
CA ILE A 66 30.44 58.97 -29.77
C ILE A 66 31.46 60.11 -29.96
N LYS A 67 31.02 61.37 -29.90
CA LYS A 67 31.93 62.53 -29.85
C LYS A 67 32.31 62.81 -28.39
N LYS A 68 33.51 63.37 -28.21
CA LYS A 68 34.09 63.77 -26.91
C LYS A 68 33.14 64.63 -26.06
N ASP A 69 33.37 64.58 -24.76
CA ASP A 69 32.77 65.45 -23.76
C ASP A 69 32.80 66.93 -24.17
N ASP A 70 31.62 67.49 -24.42
CA ASP A 70 31.34 68.89 -24.17
C ASP A 70 30.74 69.02 -22.76
N LYS A 71 30.92 70.18 -22.11
CA LYS A 71 30.43 70.41 -20.74
C LYS A 71 28.92 70.58 -20.70
N THR A 72 28.16 69.49 -20.82
CA THR A 72 26.69 69.53 -20.70
C THR A 72 26.29 69.91 -19.28
N THR A 73 25.71 71.10 -19.10
CA THR A 73 25.03 71.48 -17.87
C THR A 73 23.74 70.67 -17.77
N ASN A 74 23.58 69.84 -16.73
CA ASN A 74 22.32 69.15 -16.46
C ASN A 74 21.24 70.21 -16.17
N THR A 75 20.24 70.36 -17.05
CA THR A 75 19.16 71.34 -16.86
C THR A 75 17.89 70.67 -16.34
N THR A 76 17.19 71.31 -15.41
CA THR A 76 15.86 70.87 -14.95
C THR A 76 14.80 71.80 -15.53
N THR A 77 13.89 71.24 -16.32
CA THR A 77 12.84 71.96 -17.04
C THR A 77 11.47 71.56 -16.54
N TYR A 78 10.71 72.52 -16.00
CA TYR A 78 9.32 72.31 -15.57
C TYR A 78 8.35 72.63 -16.71
N VAL A 79 7.56 71.63 -17.11
CA VAL A 79 6.60 71.70 -18.21
C VAL A 79 5.18 71.56 -17.68
N ASN A 80 4.27 72.38 -18.20
CA ASN A 80 2.82 72.31 -18.01
C ASN A 80 2.12 72.71 -19.33
N MET A 81 0.80 72.53 -19.43
CA MET A 81 0.05 72.82 -20.66
C MET A 81 0.24 74.26 -21.17
N GLY A 82 0.38 75.24 -20.26
CA GLY A 82 0.57 76.65 -20.60
C GLY A 82 1.97 77.01 -21.14
N ASN A 83 3.00 76.21 -20.84
CA ASN A 83 4.37 76.47 -21.29
C ASN A 83 4.94 75.39 -22.25
N TYR A 84 4.18 74.33 -22.55
CA TYR A 84 4.55 73.21 -23.43
C TYR A 84 5.26 73.67 -24.73
N ASN A 85 4.71 74.67 -25.42
CA ASN A 85 5.22 75.19 -26.71
C ASN A 85 6.60 75.88 -26.61
N LYS A 86 7.17 76.05 -25.41
CA LYS A 86 8.55 76.55 -25.19
C LYS A 86 9.60 75.44 -25.31
N TYR A 87 9.21 74.19 -25.10
CA TYR A 87 10.12 73.03 -24.98
C TYR A 87 9.81 71.92 -25.99
N PHE A 88 8.55 71.80 -26.42
CA PHE A 88 8.11 70.86 -27.45
C PHE A 88 7.39 71.61 -28.58
N ASN A 89 7.53 71.11 -29.82
CA ASN A 89 6.79 71.66 -30.95
C ASN A 89 5.34 71.13 -31.02
N SER A 90 4.56 71.61 -32.00
CA SER A 90 3.16 71.21 -32.19
C SER A 90 2.94 69.71 -32.47
N ARG A 91 3.97 68.97 -32.88
CA ARG A 91 3.95 67.51 -33.07
C ARG A 91 4.47 66.72 -31.85
N GLY A 92 5.03 67.40 -30.85
CA GLY A 92 5.63 66.79 -29.66
C GLY A 92 7.15 66.67 -29.67
N ARG A 93 7.86 67.09 -30.73
CA ARG A 93 9.33 66.97 -30.78
C ARG A 93 10.01 67.99 -29.88
N LEU A 94 10.91 67.51 -29.02
CA LEU A 94 11.76 68.31 -28.13
C LEU A 94 12.59 69.34 -28.92
N TYR A 95 12.55 70.61 -28.52
CA TYR A 95 13.30 71.69 -29.17
C TYR A 95 14.81 71.64 -28.88
N SER A 96 15.58 72.41 -29.66
CA SER A 96 17.02 72.62 -29.43
C SER A 96 17.35 73.14 -28.03
N SER A 97 16.42 73.89 -27.40
CA SER A 97 16.56 74.58 -26.12
C SER A 97 16.77 73.71 -24.87
N VAL A 98 16.41 72.43 -24.90
CA VAL A 98 16.65 71.48 -23.79
C VAL A 98 17.86 70.60 -24.14
N SER A 99 18.95 70.63 -23.37
CA SER A 99 20.17 69.87 -23.71
C SER A 99 20.02 68.36 -23.48
N GLU A 100 20.98 67.56 -23.97
CA GLU A 100 21.26 66.23 -23.40
C GLU A 100 21.49 66.32 -21.88
N ASN A 101 21.38 65.19 -21.18
CA ASN A 101 21.49 65.11 -19.71
C ASN A 101 20.47 65.97 -18.93
N SER A 102 19.35 66.37 -19.56
CA SER A 102 18.32 67.21 -18.92
C SER A 102 17.20 66.39 -18.26
N THR A 103 16.74 66.89 -17.12
CA THR A 103 15.52 66.45 -16.45
C THR A 103 14.34 67.27 -16.94
N ILE A 104 13.29 66.60 -17.42
CA ILE A 104 12.03 67.22 -17.84
C ILE A 104 10.94 66.77 -16.86
N ILE A 105 10.36 67.72 -16.12
CA ILE A 105 9.31 67.45 -15.13
C ILE A 105 7.97 67.92 -15.70
N LEU A 106 7.09 66.99 -16.01
CA LEU A 106 5.71 67.25 -16.44
C LEU A 106 4.83 67.52 -15.21
N ASN A 107 3.96 68.53 -15.25
CA ASN A 107 3.09 68.92 -14.13
C ASN A 107 1.65 69.14 -14.63
N GLY A 108 0.69 68.45 -14.03
CA GLY A 108 -0.73 68.55 -14.38
C GLY A 108 -1.13 67.80 -15.65
N GLU A 109 -2.28 68.16 -16.21
CA GLU A 109 -2.85 67.46 -17.37
C GLU A 109 -2.43 68.08 -18.72
N PHE A 110 -2.28 67.22 -19.72
CA PHE A 110 -1.92 67.57 -21.10
C PHE A 110 -2.87 66.87 -22.07
N GLU A 111 -3.79 67.64 -22.66
CA GLU A 111 -4.81 67.14 -23.58
C GLU A 111 -4.35 67.27 -25.05
N ASN A 112 -4.39 66.17 -25.79
CA ASN A 112 -3.92 66.07 -27.18
C ASN A 112 -2.46 66.56 -27.36
N LYS A 113 -1.52 66.04 -26.57
CA LYS A 113 -0.09 66.41 -26.60
C LYS A 113 0.82 65.18 -26.60
N ASN A 114 1.74 65.14 -27.55
CA ASN A 114 2.76 64.09 -27.64
C ASN A 114 4.08 64.59 -27.03
N PHE A 115 4.92 63.66 -26.56
CA PHE A 115 6.21 63.95 -25.95
C PHE A 115 7.29 63.08 -26.61
N GLU A 116 7.89 63.59 -27.69
CA GLU A 116 9.00 62.96 -28.41
C GLU A 116 10.35 63.48 -27.88
N ILE A 117 10.97 62.68 -27.01
CA ILE A 117 12.35 62.90 -26.57
C ILE A 117 13.31 62.37 -27.63
N SER A 118 14.24 63.21 -28.09
CA SER A 118 15.11 62.97 -29.25
C SER A 118 16.55 63.44 -28.99
N LYS A 119 17.02 63.23 -27.75
CA LYS A 119 18.36 63.56 -27.24
C LYS A 119 18.77 62.57 -26.16
N ALA A 120 20.05 62.23 -26.11
CA ALA A 120 20.57 61.22 -25.20
C ALA A 120 20.41 61.61 -23.71
N ARG A 121 20.19 60.57 -22.88
CA ARG A 121 20.21 60.65 -21.41
C ARG A 121 19.22 61.68 -20.85
N ILE A 122 18.04 61.79 -21.46
CA ILE A 122 16.93 62.62 -20.95
C ILE A 122 16.22 61.87 -19.82
N TYR A 123 15.93 62.55 -18.72
CA TYR A 123 15.10 62.02 -17.63
C TYR A 123 13.73 62.70 -17.65
N LEU A 124 12.76 62.07 -18.30
CA LEU A 124 11.38 62.54 -18.39
C LEU A 124 10.58 61.96 -17.20
N THR A 125 10.14 62.82 -16.28
CA THR A 125 9.34 62.40 -15.12
C THR A 125 8.04 63.19 -15.00
N GLY A 126 6.99 62.54 -14.52
CA GLY A 126 5.78 63.20 -14.06
C GLY A 126 5.91 63.69 -12.62
N ASN A 127 5.15 64.74 -12.31
CA ASN A 127 4.76 65.19 -10.97
C ASN A 127 3.24 65.39 -11.00
N ASN A 128 2.49 64.34 -10.66
CA ASN A 128 1.05 64.22 -10.90
C ASN A 128 0.68 64.60 -12.36
N ALA A 129 1.39 64.01 -13.33
CA ALA A 129 1.23 64.30 -14.75
C ALA A 129 0.29 63.29 -15.42
N THR A 130 -0.70 63.79 -16.15
CA THR A 130 -1.64 63.00 -16.96
C THR A 130 -1.56 63.45 -18.41
N ILE A 131 -1.17 62.57 -19.33
CA ILE A 131 -1.28 62.79 -20.77
C ILE A 131 -2.58 62.13 -21.23
N ARG A 132 -3.46 62.91 -21.86
CA ARG A 132 -4.73 62.45 -22.44
C ARG A 132 -4.66 62.58 -23.95
N ASN A 133 -5.02 61.51 -24.66
CA ASN A 133 -5.08 61.46 -26.12
C ASN A 133 -3.75 61.88 -26.78
N GLY A 134 -2.65 61.40 -26.20
CA GLY A 134 -1.29 61.69 -26.60
C GLY A 134 -0.33 60.61 -26.10
N GLN A 135 0.83 60.50 -26.74
CA GLN A 135 1.81 59.44 -26.50
C GLN A 135 3.19 59.98 -26.14
N ILE A 136 3.99 59.16 -25.45
CA ILE A 136 5.43 59.38 -25.26
C ILE A 136 6.18 58.61 -26.35
N ARG A 137 7.16 59.24 -26.98
CA ARG A 137 8.01 58.64 -28.00
C ARG A 137 9.48 58.86 -27.65
N ILE A 138 10.23 57.79 -27.51
CA ILE A 138 11.68 57.84 -27.33
C ILE A 138 12.28 57.60 -28.71
N ALA A 139 12.81 58.64 -29.34
CA ALA A 139 13.42 58.55 -30.66
C ALA A 139 14.85 57.98 -30.59
N GLU A 140 15.39 57.50 -31.71
CA GLU A 140 16.67 56.79 -31.83
C GLU A 140 17.86 57.53 -31.17
N GLU A 141 17.89 58.85 -31.26
CA GLU A 141 18.96 59.68 -30.68
C GLU A 141 18.89 59.77 -29.14
N ALA A 142 17.83 59.25 -28.51
CA ALA A 142 17.56 59.34 -27.07
C ALA A 142 18.09 58.17 -26.23
N VAL A 143 19.23 57.60 -26.64
CA VAL A 143 19.92 56.51 -25.92
C VAL A 143 20.11 56.77 -24.44
N ASN A 144 19.95 55.72 -23.62
CA ASN A 144 20.04 55.75 -22.15
C ASN A 144 19.10 56.76 -21.45
N SER A 145 17.95 57.09 -22.06
CA SER A 145 16.93 57.95 -21.45
C SER A 145 15.97 57.19 -20.52
N THR A 146 15.32 57.92 -19.61
CA THR A 146 14.34 57.39 -18.64
C THR A 146 12.98 58.07 -18.79
N VAL A 147 11.89 57.31 -18.68
CA VAL A 147 10.50 57.78 -18.66
C VAL A 147 9.78 57.23 -17.42
N THR A 148 9.32 58.09 -16.52
CA THR A 148 8.80 57.64 -15.22
C THR A 148 7.71 58.51 -14.59
N ASN A 149 6.89 57.92 -13.70
CA ASN A 149 5.87 58.61 -12.88
C ASN A 149 4.80 59.38 -13.69
N ILE A 150 4.53 58.97 -14.94
CA ILE A 150 3.51 59.60 -15.80
C ILE A 150 2.29 58.69 -15.94
N THR A 151 1.10 59.27 -15.89
CA THR A 151 -0.13 58.62 -16.35
C THR A 151 -0.36 58.95 -17.83
N VAL A 152 -0.63 57.96 -18.67
CA VAL A 152 -0.98 58.15 -20.09
C VAL A 152 -2.29 57.43 -20.36
N ILE A 153 -3.26 58.15 -20.96
CA ILE A 153 -4.60 57.64 -21.28
C ILE A 153 -4.88 57.93 -22.75
N ILE A 154 -5.07 56.88 -23.54
CA ILE A 154 -5.47 56.93 -24.95
C ILE A 154 -6.84 56.26 -25.09
N LYS A 155 -7.82 56.99 -25.63
CA LYS A 155 -9.16 56.47 -25.96
C LYS A 155 -9.66 57.16 -27.23
N ASP A 156 -10.32 56.43 -28.13
CA ASP A 156 -10.96 56.99 -29.33
C ASP A 156 -10.01 57.79 -30.26
N THR A 157 -8.77 57.32 -30.46
CA THR A 157 -7.79 57.97 -31.38
C THR A 157 -7.02 56.98 -32.23
N ASP A 158 -6.45 57.47 -33.34
CA ASP A 158 -5.55 56.74 -34.25
C ASP A 158 -4.22 56.31 -33.61
N LEU A 159 -3.88 56.79 -32.40
CA LEU A 159 -2.62 56.45 -31.75
C LEU A 159 -2.52 54.94 -31.47
N GLU A 160 -1.38 54.34 -31.79
CA GLU A 160 -1.12 52.92 -31.57
C GLU A 160 -0.65 52.60 -30.15
N SER A 161 0.10 53.51 -29.49
CA SER A 161 0.86 53.18 -28.28
C SER A 161 0.83 54.30 -27.24
N THR A 162 0.83 53.95 -25.95
CA THR A 162 1.05 54.97 -24.89
C THR A 162 2.51 55.39 -24.79
N ILE A 163 3.45 54.44 -24.95
CA ILE A 163 4.89 54.67 -25.04
C ILE A 163 5.47 53.84 -26.19
N THR A 164 6.10 54.52 -27.17
CA THR A 164 6.99 53.87 -28.15
C THR A 164 8.45 54.12 -27.78
N ASN A 165 9.27 53.08 -27.68
CA ASN A 165 10.72 53.19 -27.58
C ASN A 165 11.41 52.78 -28.89
N LYS A 166 12.30 53.67 -29.37
CA LYS A 166 13.25 53.42 -30.45
C LYS A 166 14.71 53.71 -30.05
N ALA A 167 15.04 53.77 -28.75
CA ALA A 167 16.42 53.97 -28.30
C ALA A 167 16.95 52.86 -27.38
N ILE A 168 18.22 52.51 -27.57
CA ILE A 168 18.96 51.51 -26.78
C ILE A 168 19.18 52.00 -25.34
N GLY A 169 19.14 51.07 -24.39
CA GLY A 169 19.54 51.30 -22.99
C GLY A 169 18.53 52.07 -22.13
N THR A 170 17.27 52.18 -22.58
CA THR A 170 16.27 53.04 -21.93
C THR A 170 15.60 52.38 -20.73
N THR A 171 15.03 53.20 -19.83
CA THR A 171 14.29 52.73 -18.66
C THR A 171 12.89 53.36 -18.62
N ILE A 172 11.86 52.53 -18.70
CA ILE A 172 10.44 52.89 -18.63
C ILE A 172 9.90 52.33 -17.31
N THR A 173 9.63 53.19 -16.33
CA THR A 173 9.35 52.71 -14.96
C THR A 173 8.35 53.52 -14.16
N ASN A 174 7.56 52.87 -13.30
CA ASN A 174 6.55 53.51 -12.43
C ASN A 174 5.49 54.34 -13.21
N ASN A 175 5.18 53.98 -14.46
CA ASN A 175 4.14 54.67 -15.24
C ASN A 175 2.78 53.96 -15.11
N ASN A 176 1.70 54.71 -15.33
CA ASN A 176 0.32 54.21 -15.32
C ASN A 176 -0.31 54.42 -16.70
N LEU A 177 -0.38 53.35 -17.48
CA LEU A 177 -0.64 53.37 -18.91
C LEU A 177 -2.02 52.75 -19.18
N THR A 178 -2.88 53.48 -19.89
CA THR A 178 -4.20 53.00 -20.29
C THR A 178 -4.43 53.29 -21.76
N ILE A 179 -4.81 52.26 -22.52
CA ILE A 179 -5.21 52.35 -23.91
C ILE A 179 -6.50 51.57 -24.12
N ILE A 180 -7.48 52.22 -24.78
CA ILE A 180 -8.79 51.66 -25.11
C ILE A 180 -9.03 51.92 -26.60
N LYS A 181 -9.09 50.85 -27.39
CA LYS A 181 -9.36 50.86 -28.83
C LYS A 181 -10.25 49.67 -29.21
N ASP A 182 -11.08 49.89 -30.21
CA ASP A 182 -11.96 48.86 -30.79
C ASP A 182 -11.39 48.31 -32.11
N ASP A 183 -10.41 49.00 -32.71
CA ASP A 183 -9.78 48.68 -33.99
C ASP A 183 -8.26 49.00 -34.03
N GLY A 184 -7.62 48.65 -35.14
CA GLY A 184 -6.22 48.96 -35.43
C GLY A 184 -5.19 48.25 -34.54
N SER A 185 -4.03 48.91 -34.36
CA SER A 185 -2.94 48.46 -33.48
C SER A 185 -3.08 49.08 -32.08
N ALA A 186 -2.82 48.31 -31.03
CA ALA A 186 -2.95 48.73 -29.63
C ALA A 186 -1.77 48.22 -28.78
N TYR A 187 -0.93 49.12 -28.28
CA TYR A 187 0.22 48.79 -27.45
C TYR A 187 0.24 49.59 -26.14
N GLY A 188 0.48 48.91 -25.02
CA GLY A 188 0.83 49.60 -23.78
C GLY A 188 2.20 50.26 -23.94
N ILE A 189 3.23 49.42 -24.00
CA ILE A 189 4.61 49.81 -24.35
C ILE A 189 5.02 49.06 -25.63
N LYS A 190 5.55 49.79 -26.61
CA LYS A 190 6.06 49.26 -27.89
C LYS A 190 7.57 49.49 -27.97
N ASN A 191 8.37 48.47 -27.67
CA ASN A 191 9.84 48.52 -27.78
C ASN A 191 10.35 47.80 -29.03
N ILE A 192 11.40 48.33 -29.65
CA ILE A 192 12.12 47.69 -30.77
C ILE A 192 13.65 47.69 -30.62
N GLU A 193 14.19 48.01 -29.44
CA GLU A 193 15.64 48.17 -29.21
C GLU A 193 16.17 47.35 -28.02
N ASP A 194 17.49 47.14 -28.02
CA ASP A 194 18.24 46.38 -27.03
C ASP A 194 18.45 47.10 -25.67
N ASN A 195 18.75 46.32 -24.64
CA ASN A 195 19.18 46.75 -23.31
C ASN A 195 18.12 47.57 -22.53
N VAL A 196 16.84 47.34 -22.81
CA VAL A 196 15.71 48.13 -22.29
C VAL A 196 15.15 47.54 -20.99
N LYS A 197 14.77 48.43 -20.06
CA LYS A 197 14.16 48.09 -18.77
C LYS A 197 12.73 48.60 -18.70
N ILE A 198 11.78 47.69 -18.47
CA ILE A 198 10.34 47.96 -18.30
C ILE A 198 9.97 47.48 -16.90
N ILE A 199 9.95 48.39 -15.91
CA ILE A 199 9.94 48.01 -14.49
C ILE A 199 8.86 48.75 -13.69
N ASN A 200 8.09 48.05 -12.84
CA ASN A 200 7.03 48.64 -11.97
C ASN A 200 5.90 49.41 -12.70
N ASN A 201 5.65 49.17 -13.99
CA ASN A 201 4.57 49.88 -14.69
C ASN A 201 3.21 49.21 -14.44
N THR A 202 2.15 50.01 -14.35
CA THR A 202 0.76 49.55 -14.40
C THR A 202 0.26 49.76 -15.83
N ILE A 203 -0.19 48.71 -16.49
CA ILE A 203 -0.62 48.74 -17.90
C ILE A 203 -2.02 48.13 -18.00
N LYS A 204 -2.95 48.88 -18.59
CA LYS A 204 -4.33 48.48 -18.83
C LYS A 204 -4.64 48.65 -20.31
N LEU A 205 -4.97 47.54 -20.98
CA LEU A 205 -5.25 47.53 -22.41
C LEU A 205 -6.62 46.92 -22.65
N THR A 206 -7.52 47.68 -23.28
CA THR A 206 -8.68 47.12 -23.97
C THR A 206 -8.45 47.34 -25.45
N GLY A 207 -8.36 46.28 -26.25
CA GLY A 207 -7.94 46.35 -27.64
C GLY A 207 -8.63 45.31 -28.53
N PRO A 208 -8.54 45.44 -29.86
CA PRO A 208 -8.99 44.42 -30.79
C PRO A 208 -8.13 43.15 -30.70
N ALA A 209 -8.67 42.03 -31.18
CA ALA A 209 -7.92 40.79 -31.40
C ALA A 209 -7.97 40.40 -32.89
N PRO A 210 -7.22 41.09 -33.78
CA PRO A 210 -7.20 40.76 -35.20
C PRO A 210 -6.39 39.49 -35.49
N PHE A 211 -6.46 39.01 -36.74
CA PHE A 211 -5.56 37.95 -37.19
C PHE A 211 -4.11 38.47 -37.29
N ILE A 212 -3.15 37.57 -37.08
CA ILE A 212 -1.73 37.84 -37.35
C ILE A 212 -1.50 37.87 -38.87
N ASP A 213 -0.75 38.86 -39.35
CA ASP A 213 -0.35 38.92 -40.76
C ASP A 213 0.79 37.94 -41.07
N TRP A 214 0.46 36.87 -41.80
CA TRP A 214 1.42 35.89 -42.31
C TRP A 214 1.77 36.08 -43.80
N SER A 215 1.38 37.21 -44.42
CA SER A 215 1.62 37.47 -45.84
C SER A 215 3.09 37.81 -46.18
N GLY A 216 3.85 38.28 -45.20
CA GLY A 216 5.25 38.72 -45.37
C GLY A 216 5.42 40.13 -45.92
N PHE A 217 4.34 40.89 -46.13
CA PHE A 217 4.40 42.23 -46.72
C PHE A 217 4.33 43.39 -45.71
N SER A 218 4.06 43.13 -44.43
CA SER A 218 4.07 44.16 -43.37
C SER A 218 5.29 44.08 -42.45
N GLU A 219 5.59 45.19 -41.75
CA GLU A 219 6.60 45.21 -40.67
C GLU A 219 6.18 44.45 -39.40
N PHE A 220 4.94 43.94 -39.37
CA PHE A 220 4.32 43.16 -38.28
C PHE A 220 4.17 41.67 -38.63
N TYR A 221 4.86 41.19 -39.68
CA TYR A 221 4.83 39.79 -40.09
C TYR A 221 5.02 38.82 -38.92
N GLY A 222 4.04 37.94 -38.72
CA GLY A 222 4.05 36.90 -37.70
C GLY A 222 3.91 37.37 -36.25
N GLN A 223 3.35 38.56 -36.00
CA GLN A 223 3.21 39.16 -34.66
C GLN A 223 1.82 39.76 -34.40
N VAL A 224 1.45 39.91 -33.12
CA VAL A 224 0.16 40.49 -32.73
C VAL A 224 0.11 42.01 -32.86
N ASN A 225 -1.04 42.51 -33.34
CA ASN A 225 -1.33 43.95 -33.38
C ASN A 225 -1.79 44.52 -32.02
N ALA A 226 -2.05 43.67 -31.03
CA ALA A 226 -2.47 44.07 -29.69
C ALA A 226 -1.59 43.41 -28.61
N SER A 227 -0.89 44.21 -27.81
CA SER A 227 -0.08 43.72 -26.68
C SER A 227 0.16 44.78 -25.60
N ALA A 228 0.08 44.41 -24.33
CA ALA A 228 0.36 45.35 -23.24
C ALA A 228 1.86 45.70 -23.15
N ILE A 229 2.74 44.73 -23.41
CA ILE A 229 4.18 44.95 -23.62
C ILE A 229 4.63 44.20 -24.86
N PHE A 230 4.81 44.95 -25.95
CA PHE A 230 5.48 44.48 -27.16
C PHE A 230 6.97 44.83 -27.07
N SER A 231 7.87 43.88 -27.29
CA SER A 231 9.31 44.14 -27.27
C SER A 231 10.11 43.24 -28.22
N ARG A 232 10.72 43.86 -29.25
CA ARG A 232 11.86 43.27 -29.99
C ARG A 232 13.17 43.82 -29.42
N GLY A 233 14.21 42.99 -29.37
CA GLY A 233 15.57 43.38 -28.94
C GLY A 233 16.14 42.49 -27.83
N ASP A 234 17.46 42.48 -27.68
CA ASP A 234 18.21 41.67 -26.71
C ASP A 234 18.41 42.38 -25.36
N ASN A 235 18.74 41.61 -24.31
CA ASN A 235 19.03 42.12 -22.96
C ASN A 235 17.86 42.90 -22.31
N ILE A 236 16.62 42.44 -22.50
CA ILE A 236 15.40 43.12 -22.01
C ILE A 236 15.05 42.65 -20.60
N ALA A 237 14.74 43.60 -19.70
CA ALA A 237 14.22 43.31 -18.36
C ALA A 237 12.78 43.81 -18.21
N ILE A 238 11.84 42.90 -17.96
CA ILE A 238 10.41 43.16 -17.74
C ILE A 238 10.09 42.70 -16.32
N GLU A 239 10.09 43.62 -15.36
CA GLU A 239 10.11 43.30 -13.93
C GLU A 239 9.03 44.01 -13.12
N ASN A 240 8.34 43.29 -12.24
CA ASN A 240 7.37 43.85 -11.28
C ASN A 240 6.20 44.65 -11.90
N ASN A 241 5.88 44.46 -13.19
CA ASN A 241 4.78 45.17 -13.84
C ASN A 241 3.42 44.53 -13.49
N TYR A 242 2.37 45.34 -13.48
CA TYR A 242 0.97 44.90 -13.47
C TYR A 242 0.38 45.08 -14.87
N VAL A 243 -0.19 44.01 -15.43
CA VAL A 243 -0.84 44.00 -16.75
C VAL A 243 -2.27 43.47 -16.61
N ASP A 244 -3.25 44.23 -17.07
CA ASP A 244 -4.65 43.81 -17.25
C ASP A 244 -5.07 44.12 -18.69
N MET A 245 -5.01 43.10 -19.54
CA MET A 245 -5.23 43.16 -20.97
C MET A 245 -6.52 42.42 -21.37
N ARG A 246 -7.33 43.04 -22.22
CA ARG A 246 -8.68 42.58 -22.55
C ARG A 246 -8.99 42.80 -24.03
N LYS A 247 -9.74 41.87 -24.63
CA LYS A 247 -10.44 42.09 -25.90
C LYS A 247 -11.50 43.18 -25.70
N SER A 248 -11.71 44.05 -26.69
CA SER A 248 -12.85 44.99 -26.67
C SER A 248 -14.13 44.28 -27.13
N GLU A 249 -15.21 44.46 -26.38
CA GLU A 249 -16.56 43.94 -26.70
C GLU A 249 -17.14 44.55 -27.99
N ASN A 250 -16.59 45.69 -28.45
CA ASN A 250 -16.96 46.36 -29.70
C ASN A 250 -16.10 45.95 -30.91
N SER A 251 -15.01 45.20 -30.70
CA SER A 251 -14.05 44.88 -31.77
C SER A 251 -14.55 43.78 -32.71
N GLU A 252 -14.06 43.78 -33.96
CA GLU A 252 -14.45 42.79 -34.97
C GLU A 252 -14.03 41.36 -34.59
N GLU A 253 -14.93 40.40 -34.85
CA GLU A 253 -14.76 38.98 -34.51
C GLU A 253 -13.98 38.21 -35.58
N PHE A 254 -12.65 38.16 -35.45
CA PHE A 254 -11.78 37.44 -36.37
C PHE A 254 -11.63 35.96 -36.02
N TRP A 255 -11.66 35.08 -37.03
CA TRP A 255 -11.57 33.63 -36.81
C TRP A 255 -10.27 33.20 -36.13
N TYR A 256 -9.15 33.80 -36.53
CA TYR A 256 -7.83 33.63 -35.91
C TYR A 256 -7.46 34.86 -35.07
N GLY A 257 -8.45 35.44 -34.36
CA GLY A 257 -8.27 36.65 -33.57
C GLY A 257 -7.30 36.43 -32.41
N THR A 258 -6.10 37.02 -32.52
CA THR A 258 -4.96 36.75 -31.64
C THR A 258 -4.53 38.00 -30.86
N MET A 259 -4.20 37.82 -29.59
CA MET A 259 -3.72 38.90 -28.71
C MET A 259 -2.86 38.34 -27.58
N ASP A 260 -1.66 38.90 -27.34
CA ASP A 260 -0.71 38.39 -26.36
C ASP A 260 -0.29 39.48 -25.38
N ALA A 261 -0.41 39.22 -24.06
CA ALA A 261 -0.19 40.27 -23.06
C ALA A 261 1.25 40.79 -23.02
N LEU A 262 2.22 39.88 -23.14
CA LEU A 262 3.63 40.16 -23.37
C LEU A 262 4.05 39.47 -24.68
N GLU A 263 4.27 40.25 -25.73
CA GLU A 263 4.73 39.81 -27.07
C GLU A 263 6.23 40.14 -27.23
N ILE A 264 7.10 39.18 -26.93
CA ILE A 264 8.53 39.43 -26.70
C ILE A 264 9.40 38.58 -27.64
N ASN A 265 10.43 39.18 -28.24
CA ASN A 265 11.38 38.48 -29.12
C ASN A 265 12.81 39.01 -28.96
N GLY A 266 13.68 38.22 -28.33
CA GLY A 266 15.10 38.55 -28.11
C GLY A 266 15.84 37.60 -27.18
N ASN A 267 17.17 37.64 -27.22
CA ASN A 267 18.03 36.85 -26.33
C ASN A 267 18.24 37.59 -24.99
N HIS A 268 18.59 36.84 -23.93
CA HIS A 268 18.89 37.38 -22.58
C HIS A 268 17.72 38.16 -21.96
N VAL A 269 16.48 37.72 -22.21
CA VAL A 269 15.26 38.36 -21.73
C VAL A 269 14.92 37.86 -20.32
N ASN A 270 14.66 38.78 -19.39
CA ASN A 270 14.22 38.49 -18.02
C ASN A 270 12.78 38.99 -17.83
N ILE A 271 11.82 38.07 -17.64
CA ILE A 271 10.43 38.38 -17.30
C ILE A 271 10.19 37.91 -15.86
N ILE A 272 10.26 38.83 -14.91
CA ILE A 272 10.37 38.50 -13.47
C ILE A 272 9.32 39.22 -12.61
N ASN A 273 8.63 38.46 -11.75
CA ASN A 273 7.71 38.97 -10.72
C ASN A 273 6.57 39.87 -11.24
N ASN A 274 6.14 39.69 -12.49
CA ASN A 274 5.01 40.44 -13.05
C ASN A 274 3.68 39.80 -12.64
N THR A 275 2.64 40.61 -12.49
CA THR A 275 1.24 40.15 -12.42
C THR A 275 0.59 40.40 -13.77
N ILE A 276 0.20 39.32 -14.46
CA ILE A 276 -0.28 39.36 -15.84
C ILE A 276 -1.68 38.75 -15.89
N LYS A 277 -2.65 39.55 -16.34
CA LYS A 277 -4.01 39.11 -16.62
C LYS A 277 -4.34 39.37 -18.09
N THR A 278 -4.80 38.33 -18.79
CA THR A 278 -5.35 38.43 -20.16
C THR A 278 -6.77 37.87 -20.17
N LEU A 279 -7.72 38.56 -20.81
CA LEU A 279 -9.14 38.19 -20.85
C LEU A 279 -9.77 38.41 -22.23
N GLY A 280 -10.31 37.34 -22.79
CA GLY A 280 -10.85 37.32 -24.15
C GLY A 280 -9.75 37.17 -25.20
N GLY A 281 -10.19 37.09 -26.45
CA GLY A 281 -9.39 36.66 -27.59
C GLY A 281 -9.66 35.19 -27.90
N ARG A 282 -9.63 34.83 -29.19
CA ARG A 282 -9.74 33.43 -29.59
C ARG A 282 -8.42 32.72 -29.34
N PHE A 283 -7.31 33.32 -29.77
CA PHE A 283 -5.95 32.84 -29.55
C PHE A 283 -5.22 33.82 -28.61
N THR A 284 -4.70 33.34 -27.47
CA THR A 284 -4.24 34.25 -26.41
C THR A 284 -3.17 33.66 -25.49
N SER A 285 -2.03 34.34 -25.41
CA SER A 285 -0.97 34.06 -24.42
C SER A 285 -0.89 35.14 -23.33
N ALA A 286 -0.51 34.76 -22.12
CA ALA A 286 -0.05 35.74 -21.12
C ALA A 286 1.42 36.14 -21.35
N ILE A 287 2.26 35.19 -21.75
CA ILE A 287 3.64 35.44 -22.20
C ILE A 287 3.88 34.65 -23.47
N TYR A 288 4.24 35.34 -24.56
CA TYR A 288 4.86 34.75 -25.74
C TYR A 288 6.32 35.23 -25.82
N LEU A 289 7.26 34.29 -25.90
CA LEU A 289 8.70 34.58 -26.00
C LEU A 289 9.27 33.94 -27.27
N GLY A 290 9.14 34.66 -28.40
CA GLY A 290 9.42 34.21 -29.76
C GLY A 290 10.85 33.70 -30.01
N ASN A 291 11.80 34.17 -29.21
CA ASN A 291 13.16 33.68 -29.11
C ASN A 291 13.57 33.81 -27.63
N ALA A 292 14.18 32.77 -27.05
CA ALA A 292 14.40 32.66 -25.61
C ALA A 292 15.82 32.20 -25.24
N ARG A 293 16.84 32.53 -26.04
CA ARG A 293 18.23 32.16 -25.68
C ARG A 293 18.69 32.83 -24.39
N HIS A 294 19.18 32.04 -23.44
CA HIS A 294 19.70 32.50 -22.14
C HIS A 294 18.69 33.35 -21.32
N SER A 295 17.39 33.17 -21.60
CA SER A 295 16.30 33.95 -21.00
C SER A 295 15.77 33.33 -19.69
N ASN A 296 15.03 34.12 -18.91
CA ASN A 296 14.42 33.72 -17.64
C ASN A 296 12.97 34.19 -17.55
N ILE A 297 12.05 33.29 -17.25
CA ILE A 297 10.65 33.62 -16.93
C ILE A 297 10.37 33.13 -15.51
N LYS A 298 10.37 34.03 -14.52
CA LYS A 298 10.41 33.65 -13.10
C LYS A 298 9.45 34.42 -12.20
N TYR A 299 8.86 33.74 -11.22
CA TYR A 299 8.01 34.33 -10.16
C TYR A 299 6.78 35.12 -10.68
N ASN A 300 6.37 34.97 -11.94
CA ASN A 300 5.21 35.69 -12.47
C ASN A 300 3.91 35.06 -11.99
N ASN A 301 2.90 35.90 -11.74
CA ASN A 301 1.53 35.47 -11.43
C ASN A 301 0.64 35.73 -12.65
N ILE A 302 0.18 34.66 -13.27
CA ILE A 302 -0.46 34.62 -14.59
C ILE A 302 -1.90 34.13 -14.45
N SER A 303 -2.81 34.88 -15.06
CA SER A 303 -4.23 34.54 -15.23
C SER A 303 -4.62 34.80 -16.68
N VAL A 304 -4.86 33.75 -17.46
CA VAL A 304 -5.25 33.85 -18.88
C VAL A 304 -6.62 33.19 -19.11
N ILE A 305 -7.51 33.91 -19.78
CA ILE A 305 -8.88 33.47 -20.08
C ILE A 305 -9.12 33.77 -21.56
N GLY A 306 -9.38 32.75 -22.36
CA GLY A 306 -9.65 32.86 -23.80
C GLY A 306 -10.61 31.78 -24.28
N GLU A 307 -10.95 31.80 -25.57
CA GLU A 307 -12.09 31.02 -26.08
C GLU A 307 -11.67 29.78 -26.88
N ARG A 308 -10.60 29.87 -27.68
CA ARG A 308 -10.20 28.82 -28.64
C ARG A 308 -8.84 28.21 -28.32
N TYR A 309 -7.79 29.01 -28.12
CA TYR A 309 -6.43 28.55 -27.82
C TYR A 309 -5.80 29.47 -26.77
N VAL A 310 -5.37 28.91 -25.65
CA VAL A 310 -4.84 29.66 -24.51
C VAL A 310 -3.47 29.14 -24.10
N SER A 311 -2.51 30.03 -23.85
CA SER A 311 -1.19 29.70 -23.30
C SER A 311 -0.82 30.54 -22.09
N GLY A 312 -0.42 29.89 -20.99
CA GLY A 312 0.18 30.58 -19.85
C GLY A 312 1.56 31.16 -20.22
N ILE A 313 2.43 30.32 -20.80
CA ILE A 313 3.74 30.69 -21.31
C ILE A 313 3.99 29.91 -22.61
N GLY A 314 4.02 30.59 -23.76
CA GLY A 314 4.39 30.03 -25.06
C GLY A 314 5.83 30.37 -25.44
N VAL A 315 6.62 29.38 -25.82
CA VAL A 315 8.02 29.56 -26.24
C VAL A 315 8.31 28.75 -27.51
N PRO A 316 8.27 29.38 -28.71
CA PRO A 316 8.56 28.71 -29.97
C PRO A 316 10.04 28.36 -30.20
N SER A 317 10.97 29.09 -29.58
CA SER A 317 12.41 28.82 -29.73
C SER A 317 13.18 29.13 -28.44
N ALA A 318 13.75 28.10 -27.83
CA ALA A 318 14.41 28.14 -26.53
C ALA A 318 15.79 27.48 -26.55
N GLU A 319 16.78 28.16 -25.98
CA GLU A 319 18.13 27.62 -25.75
C GLU A 319 18.64 28.12 -24.40
N ASN A 320 18.91 27.22 -23.45
CA ASN A 320 19.38 27.61 -22.09
C ASN A 320 18.35 28.49 -21.31
N LEU A 321 17.05 28.29 -21.54
CA LEU A 321 15.95 29.01 -20.89
C LEU A 321 15.66 28.44 -19.49
N THR A 322 15.36 29.30 -18.52
CA THR A 322 14.77 28.89 -17.23
C THR A 322 13.34 29.41 -17.05
N VAL A 323 12.37 28.51 -16.83
CA VAL A 323 10.98 28.85 -16.48
C VAL A 323 10.67 28.34 -15.07
N ALA A 324 10.63 29.22 -14.07
CA ALA A 324 10.58 28.77 -12.67
C ALA A 324 9.74 29.60 -11.69
N HIS A 325 9.16 28.93 -10.70
CA HIS A 325 8.35 29.57 -9.63
C HIS A 325 7.15 30.41 -10.11
N ASN A 326 6.68 30.23 -11.36
CA ASN A 326 5.51 30.95 -11.85
C ASN A 326 4.20 30.31 -11.32
N SER A 327 3.20 31.13 -11.09
CA SER A 327 1.81 30.75 -10.78
C SER A 327 0.98 30.96 -12.05
N ILE A 328 0.46 29.89 -12.64
CA ILE A 328 -0.25 29.92 -13.93
C ILE A 328 -1.65 29.37 -13.73
N ASN A 329 -2.65 30.20 -14.05
CA ASN A 329 -4.06 29.82 -14.03
C ASN A 329 -4.65 30.12 -15.42
N ALA A 330 -5.17 29.11 -16.10
CA ALA A 330 -5.68 29.23 -17.46
C ALA A 330 -7.10 28.66 -17.58
N TYR A 331 -7.96 29.38 -18.30
CA TYR A 331 -9.32 28.97 -18.64
C TYR A 331 -9.52 29.01 -20.16
N CYS A 332 -9.95 27.90 -20.78
CA CYS A 332 -10.28 27.86 -22.22
C CYS A 332 -11.42 26.90 -22.55
N HIS A 333 -12.61 27.45 -22.76
CA HIS A 333 -13.80 26.71 -23.20
C HIS A 333 -14.41 27.45 -24.39
N ASN A 334 -14.85 26.75 -25.43
CA ASN A 334 -15.39 27.40 -26.62
C ASN A 334 -16.76 28.05 -26.34
N SER A 335 -16.75 29.37 -26.17
CA SER A 335 -17.93 30.23 -25.97
C SER A 335 -18.45 30.87 -27.26
N THR A 336 -17.83 30.58 -28.41
CA THR A 336 -18.01 31.38 -29.62
C THR A 336 -19.25 31.00 -30.44
N ILE A 337 -19.64 31.90 -31.37
CA ILE A 337 -20.74 31.70 -32.32
C ILE A 337 -20.37 30.83 -33.54
N PHE A 338 -19.14 30.34 -33.62
CA PHE A 338 -18.60 29.72 -34.83
C PHE A 338 -18.93 28.21 -34.87
N THR A 339 -19.84 27.81 -35.76
CA THR A 339 -20.46 26.47 -35.77
C THR A 339 -19.54 25.34 -36.20
N ASP A 340 -18.56 25.63 -37.04
CA ASP A 340 -17.63 24.65 -37.63
C ASP A 340 -16.20 24.80 -37.05
N ASP A 341 -16.12 25.23 -35.79
CA ASP A 341 -14.85 25.49 -35.10
C ASP A 341 -14.20 24.22 -34.53
N ASP A 342 -12.87 24.19 -34.54
CA ASP A 342 -12.08 23.14 -33.89
C ASP A 342 -12.13 23.25 -32.34
N GLU A 343 -11.77 22.19 -31.63
CA GLU A 343 -11.94 22.10 -30.18
C GLU A 343 -10.97 22.95 -29.36
N SER A 344 -11.51 23.62 -28.34
CA SER A 344 -10.85 24.52 -27.39
C SER A 344 -9.70 23.88 -26.58
N LEU A 345 -8.56 24.59 -26.54
CA LEU A 345 -7.26 24.09 -26.07
C LEU A 345 -6.59 25.05 -25.06
N ALA A 346 -6.09 24.52 -23.93
CA ALA A 346 -5.28 25.28 -22.96
C ALA A 346 -3.91 24.65 -22.68
N TYR A 347 -2.88 25.48 -22.64
CA TYR A 347 -1.49 25.13 -22.32
C TYR A 347 -1.02 25.88 -21.07
N GLY A 348 -0.44 25.16 -20.11
CA GLY A 348 0.20 25.78 -18.95
C GLY A 348 1.54 26.40 -19.34
N ILE A 349 2.45 25.57 -19.85
CA ILE A 349 3.70 25.98 -20.49
C ILE A 349 3.86 25.19 -21.79
N CYS A 350 4.06 25.88 -22.92
CA CYS A 350 4.33 25.26 -24.20
C CYS A 350 5.77 25.55 -24.63
N VAL A 351 6.58 24.49 -24.76
CA VAL A 351 7.92 24.52 -25.36
C VAL A 351 7.86 23.63 -26.60
N SER A 352 7.60 24.24 -27.74
CA SER A 352 7.21 23.59 -28.99
C SER A 352 7.78 24.38 -30.15
N SER A 353 8.29 23.78 -31.22
CA SER A 353 8.77 24.60 -32.36
C SER A 353 7.67 25.21 -33.22
N TYR A 354 6.38 24.95 -32.93
CA TYR A 354 5.22 25.39 -33.73
C TYR A 354 5.38 25.09 -35.24
N GLY A 355 5.91 23.91 -35.58
CA GLY A 355 6.23 23.50 -36.95
C GLY A 355 7.54 24.08 -37.53
N GLY A 356 8.23 24.95 -36.79
CA GLY A 356 9.53 25.49 -37.15
C GLY A 356 10.69 24.50 -36.99
N TRP A 357 11.80 24.79 -37.68
CA TRP A 357 12.99 23.93 -37.77
C TRP A 357 13.96 24.02 -36.58
N GLN A 358 13.72 24.91 -35.61
CA GLN A 358 14.62 25.12 -34.48
C GLN A 358 14.29 24.14 -33.35
N LEU A 359 15.26 23.31 -32.97
CA LEU A 359 15.13 22.38 -31.85
C LEU A 359 15.29 23.13 -30.52
N ASN A 360 14.24 23.10 -29.70
CA ASN A 360 14.28 23.65 -28.35
C ASN A 360 15.28 22.84 -27.49
N SER A 361 16.14 23.49 -26.70
CA SER A 361 17.08 22.72 -25.86
C SER A 361 17.58 23.38 -24.57
N ASN A 362 17.96 22.51 -23.62
CA ASN A 362 18.47 22.87 -22.30
C ASN A 362 17.52 23.81 -21.54
N VAL A 363 16.20 23.54 -21.61
CA VAL A 363 15.18 24.26 -20.86
C VAL A 363 15.01 23.65 -19.48
N LEU A 364 15.10 24.50 -18.44
CA LEU A 364 14.95 24.13 -17.04
C LEU A 364 13.61 24.65 -16.50
N ILE A 365 12.65 23.74 -16.26
CA ILE A 365 11.29 24.06 -15.82
C ILE A 365 11.07 23.56 -14.39
N TYR A 366 10.97 24.45 -13.39
CA TYR A 366 10.84 23.99 -12.00
C TYR A 366 10.06 24.88 -11.03
N ASN A 367 9.49 24.25 -9.99
CA ASN A 367 8.70 24.90 -8.93
C ASN A 367 7.50 25.73 -9.42
N ASN A 368 7.06 25.57 -10.68
CA ASN A 368 5.87 26.25 -11.19
C ASN A 368 4.60 25.59 -10.65
N THR A 369 3.58 26.39 -10.37
CA THR A 369 2.22 25.91 -10.09
C THR A 369 1.35 26.20 -11.30
N ILE A 370 0.72 25.17 -11.87
CA ILE A 370 -0.12 25.23 -13.06
C ILE A 370 -1.50 24.70 -12.70
N ASN A 371 -2.54 25.49 -12.97
CA ASN A 371 -3.94 25.11 -12.84
C ASN A 371 -4.66 25.41 -14.17
N LEU A 372 -5.17 24.39 -14.84
CA LEU A 372 -5.92 24.53 -16.09
C LEU A 372 -7.38 24.07 -15.90
N ASP A 373 -8.29 24.80 -16.54
CA ASP A 373 -9.71 24.47 -16.70
C ASP A 373 -10.11 24.68 -18.17
N ALA A 374 -10.34 23.61 -18.94
CA ALA A 374 -10.54 23.69 -20.38
C ALA A 374 -11.34 22.51 -20.97
N THR A 375 -11.69 22.53 -22.25
CA THR A 375 -12.21 21.31 -22.92
C THR A 375 -11.09 20.29 -23.15
N ILE A 376 -9.93 20.78 -23.63
CA ILE A 376 -8.67 20.03 -23.75
C ILE A 376 -7.55 20.80 -23.03
N GLY A 377 -6.84 20.15 -22.12
CA GLY A 377 -5.77 20.75 -21.33
C GLY A 377 -4.44 20.01 -21.39
N TYR A 378 -3.35 20.76 -21.61
CA TYR A 378 -1.96 20.31 -21.53
C TYR A 378 -1.21 21.10 -20.45
N GLY A 379 -0.92 20.47 -19.31
CA GLY A 379 -0.17 21.09 -18.23
C GLY A 379 1.19 21.61 -18.69
N MET A 380 1.92 20.78 -19.46
CA MET A 380 3.08 21.19 -20.26
C MET A 380 3.11 20.46 -21.61
N GLU A 381 3.30 21.19 -22.71
CA GLU A 381 3.73 20.62 -23.99
C GLU A 381 5.25 20.74 -24.14
N ILE A 382 5.88 19.62 -24.52
CA ILE A 382 7.31 19.51 -24.85
C ILE A 382 7.42 18.86 -26.23
N TYR A 383 7.44 19.69 -27.26
CA TYR A 383 7.48 19.30 -28.68
C TYR A 383 8.81 19.74 -29.31
N THR A 384 9.42 18.87 -30.12
CA THR A 384 10.72 19.08 -30.78
C THR A 384 11.84 19.60 -29.86
N ALA A 385 11.87 19.13 -28.60
CA ALA A 385 12.70 19.69 -27.54
C ALA A 385 13.60 18.63 -26.85
N THR A 386 14.86 18.96 -26.56
CA THR A 386 15.85 17.99 -26.02
C THR A 386 16.73 18.52 -24.88
N LYS A 387 17.22 17.63 -24.01
CA LYS A 387 18.08 17.94 -22.85
C LYS A 387 17.38 18.81 -21.78
N ASN A 388 16.06 18.77 -21.71
CA ASN A 388 15.28 19.57 -20.78
C ASN A 388 15.12 18.86 -19.43
N VAL A 389 15.03 19.66 -18.36
CA VAL A 389 14.84 19.16 -16.99
C VAL A 389 13.58 19.79 -16.41
N ILE A 390 12.57 18.95 -16.16
CA ILE A 390 11.26 19.35 -15.62
C ILE A 390 11.17 18.79 -14.20
N LYS A 391 11.29 19.64 -13.18
CA LYS A 391 11.35 19.16 -11.79
C LYS A 391 10.50 19.93 -10.78
N SER A 392 9.95 19.24 -9.80
CA SER A 392 9.27 19.85 -8.64
C SER A 392 8.09 20.78 -8.98
N ASN A 393 7.49 20.66 -10.17
CA ASN A 393 6.32 21.45 -10.55
C ASN A 393 5.03 20.83 -9.97
N LYS A 394 4.03 21.66 -9.68
CA LYS A 394 2.68 21.24 -9.27
C LYS A 394 1.72 21.51 -10.42
N ILE A 395 1.25 20.46 -11.09
CA ILE A 395 0.46 20.52 -12.31
C ILE A 395 -0.94 19.94 -12.03
N ASN A 396 -1.97 20.78 -12.10
CA ASN A 396 -3.37 20.38 -11.96
C ASN A 396 -4.10 20.71 -13.26
N VAL A 397 -4.62 19.69 -13.95
CA VAL A 397 -5.35 19.85 -15.21
C VAL A 397 -6.73 19.25 -15.05
N THR A 398 -7.73 20.11 -14.91
CA THR A 398 -9.14 19.71 -15.01
C THR A 398 -9.56 20.01 -16.44
N SER A 399 -10.18 19.04 -17.12
CA SER A 399 -10.70 19.28 -18.46
C SER A 399 -11.97 18.49 -18.74
N VAL A 400 -12.78 18.93 -19.70
CA VAL A 400 -14.06 18.28 -20.00
C VAL A 400 -13.82 16.93 -20.69
N ALA A 401 -13.02 16.91 -21.77
CA ALA A 401 -12.79 15.71 -22.58
C ALA A 401 -11.40 15.09 -22.34
N TYR A 402 -10.34 15.91 -22.40
CA TYR A 402 -8.96 15.42 -22.35
C TYR A 402 -8.04 16.27 -21.46
N ALA A 403 -7.39 15.64 -20.47
CA ALA A 403 -6.45 16.27 -19.55
C ALA A 403 -5.10 15.52 -19.52
N SER A 404 -4.06 16.18 -20.05
CA SER A 404 -2.67 15.71 -20.07
C SER A 404 -1.77 16.52 -19.15
N GLY A 405 -0.92 15.86 -18.36
CA GLY A 405 -0.04 16.53 -17.40
C GLY A 405 1.23 17.11 -18.02
N ILE A 406 2.06 16.24 -18.60
CA ILE A 406 3.23 16.61 -19.43
C ILE A 406 3.20 15.71 -20.67
N VAL A 407 3.36 16.27 -21.87
CA VAL A 407 3.43 15.50 -23.14
C VAL A 407 4.74 15.73 -23.87
N PHE A 408 5.32 14.66 -24.40
CA PHE A 408 6.55 14.66 -25.19
C PHE A 408 6.32 14.11 -26.60
N ALA A 409 6.66 14.88 -27.63
CA ALA A 409 6.70 14.43 -29.03
C ALA A 409 7.95 14.93 -29.74
N HIS A 410 8.62 14.05 -30.50
CA HIS A 410 9.94 14.29 -31.13
C HIS A 410 10.99 14.86 -30.16
N SER A 411 10.87 14.51 -28.87
CA SER A 411 11.54 15.19 -27.78
C SER A 411 12.39 14.24 -26.95
N PRO A 412 13.59 13.86 -27.43
CA PRO A 412 14.46 12.90 -26.77
C PRO A 412 15.37 13.53 -25.69
N ASN A 413 15.99 12.69 -24.86
CA ASN A 413 16.99 13.05 -23.84
C ASN A 413 16.44 14.00 -22.75
N ASN A 414 15.18 13.83 -22.33
CA ASN A 414 14.52 14.68 -21.34
C ASN A 414 14.38 14.01 -19.96
N THR A 415 14.37 14.82 -18.90
CA THR A 415 14.38 14.35 -17.51
C THR A 415 13.23 14.98 -16.71
N VAL A 416 12.45 14.14 -16.01
CA VAL A 416 11.22 14.53 -15.29
C VAL A 416 11.30 14.03 -13.84
N ILE A 417 11.52 14.93 -12.88
CA ILE A 417 11.87 14.56 -11.49
C ILE A 417 10.95 15.22 -10.45
N SER A 418 10.38 14.42 -9.53
CA SER A 418 9.67 14.93 -8.33
C SER A 418 8.52 15.91 -8.60
N ASN A 419 7.90 15.87 -9.78
CA ASN A 419 6.71 16.67 -10.07
C ASN A 419 5.47 16.05 -9.40
N TYR A 420 4.52 16.90 -8.99
CA TYR A 420 3.18 16.50 -8.58
C TYR A 420 2.21 16.78 -9.73
N ILE A 421 1.55 15.74 -10.24
CA ILE A 421 0.66 15.83 -11.41
C ILE A 421 -0.71 15.25 -11.05
N ASN A 422 -1.77 16.03 -11.24
CA ASN A 422 -3.15 15.59 -11.09
C ASN A 422 -3.97 15.97 -12.33
N THR A 423 -4.39 14.98 -13.12
CA THR A 423 -5.26 15.19 -14.29
C THR A 423 -6.66 14.60 -14.07
N ILE A 424 -7.71 15.29 -14.52
CA ILE A 424 -9.11 14.87 -14.41
C ILE A 424 -9.86 15.25 -15.70
N ALA A 425 -10.40 14.26 -16.43
CA ALA A 425 -11.30 14.49 -17.56
C ALA A 425 -12.18 13.26 -17.89
N ASN A 426 -12.90 13.28 -19.01
CA ASN A 426 -13.73 12.17 -19.49
C ASN A 426 -13.60 11.93 -21.00
N SER A 427 -12.90 10.87 -21.43
CA SER A 427 -12.76 10.55 -22.85
C SER A 427 -14.05 10.03 -23.52
N SER A 428 -15.18 9.98 -22.82
CA SER A 428 -16.50 9.69 -23.41
C SER A 428 -17.22 10.95 -23.93
N VAL A 429 -16.66 12.13 -23.70
CA VAL A 429 -17.20 13.38 -24.25
C VAL A 429 -16.77 13.52 -25.70
N GLN A 430 -17.72 13.71 -26.60
CA GLN A 430 -17.44 14.07 -27.98
C GLN A 430 -16.91 15.50 -28.03
N THR A 431 -15.76 15.70 -28.66
CA THR A 431 -15.18 17.00 -28.99
C THR A 431 -15.47 17.37 -30.43
N ASN A 432 -15.24 18.64 -30.78
CA ASN A 432 -15.03 19.03 -32.17
C ASN A 432 -13.69 18.48 -32.71
N SER A 433 -13.36 18.83 -33.97
CA SER A 433 -12.09 18.49 -34.61
C SER A 433 -10.89 18.99 -33.82
N ILE A 434 -9.78 18.26 -33.85
CA ILE A 434 -8.58 18.58 -33.08
C ILE A 434 -7.41 18.72 -34.05
N VAL A 435 -6.78 19.90 -34.08
CA VAL A 435 -5.71 20.25 -35.03
C VAL A 435 -4.30 19.93 -34.54
N GLU A 436 -4.13 19.59 -33.26
CA GLU A 436 -2.81 19.30 -32.68
C GLU A 436 -2.18 18.01 -33.19
N GLU A 437 -0.87 18.04 -33.47
CA GLU A 437 -0.10 16.83 -33.82
C GLU A 437 0.02 15.90 -32.62
N ILE A 438 0.31 16.45 -31.44
CA ILE A 438 0.15 15.71 -30.19
C ILE A 438 -1.34 15.46 -30.01
N ARG A 439 -1.77 14.21 -30.19
CA ARG A 439 -3.16 13.84 -29.98
C ARG A 439 -3.48 13.82 -28.47
N PRO A 440 -4.49 14.58 -28.01
CA PRO A 440 -4.78 14.69 -26.60
C PRO A 440 -5.28 13.37 -26.03
N ALA A 441 -4.92 13.12 -24.77
CA ALA A 441 -5.27 11.90 -24.06
C ALA A 441 -5.23 12.11 -22.55
N ASN A 442 -5.88 11.24 -21.79
CA ASN A 442 -5.96 11.32 -20.33
C ASN A 442 -4.75 10.68 -19.65
N LYS A 443 -3.58 11.30 -19.81
CA LYS A 443 -2.27 10.76 -19.40
C LYS A 443 -1.54 11.73 -18.48
N GLY A 444 -1.03 11.24 -17.35
CA GLY A 444 -0.24 12.07 -16.42
C GLY A 444 1.09 12.51 -17.05
N ILE A 445 1.83 11.56 -17.63
CA ILE A 445 2.90 11.84 -18.59
C ILE A 445 2.64 11.02 -19.87
N GLY A 446 2.57 11.69 -21.02
CA GLY A 446 2.51 11.07 -22.34
C GLY A 446 3.88 11.16 -23.04
N ILE A 447 4.35 10.04 -23.59
CA ILE A 447 5.62 9.97 -24.33
C ILE A 447 5.33 9.33 -25.69
N GLN A 448 5.57 10.07 -26.77
CA GLN A 448 5.29 9.61 -28.13
C GLN A 448 6.33 10.08 -29.16
N GLN A 449 6.25 9.51 -30.37
CA GLN A 449 6.93 9.98 -31.57
C GLN A 449 8.45 10.18 -31.38
N ASN A 450 9.19 9.10 -31.12
CA ASN A 450 10.66 9.10 -30.96
C ASN A 450 11.17 10.00 -29.81
N SER A 451 10.37 10.17 -28.75
CA SER A 451 10.80 10.85 -27.52
C SER A 451 11.63 9.90 -26.67
N ASP A 452 12.84 9.65 -27.13
CA ASP A 452 13.74 8.60 -26.66
C ASP A 452 14.61 9.03 -25.46
N ASN A 453 15.23 8.08 -24.76
CA ASN A 453 16.20 8.35 -23.68
C ASN A 453 15.63 9.19 -22.53
N LEU A 454 14.37 8.96 -22.14
CA LEU A 454 13.68 9.70 -21.07
C LEU A 454 13.92 9.09 -19.69
N THR A 455 14.09 9.95 -18.68
CA THR A 455 14.25 9.57 -17.27
C THR A 455 13.15 10.19 -16.42
N ILE A 456 12.32 9.37 -15.79
CA ILE A 456 11.13 9.79 -15.04
C ILE A 456 11.21 9.21 -13.61
N ILE A 457 11.54 10.06 -12.63
CA ILE A 457 11.93 9.62 -11.28
C ILE A 457 11.22 10.41 -10.16
N ASN A 458 10.82 9.74 -9.09
CA ASN A 458 10.24 10.33 -7.86
C ASN A 458 8.95 11.18 -8.06
N ASN A 459 8.29 11.14 -9.22
CA ASN A 459 7.07 11.92 -9.47
C ASN A 459 5.87 11.30 -8.75
N THR A 460 4.92 12.13 -8.32
CA THR A 460 3.61 11.71 -7.81
C THR A 460 2.55 12.07 -8.84
N ILE A 461 1.87 11.06 -9.40
CA ILE A 461 0.99 11.23 -10.54
C ILE A 461 -0.35 10.54 -10.29
N LYS A 462 -1.43 11.31 -10.39
CA LYS A 462 -2.82 10.83 -10.37
C LYS A 462 -3.53 11.25 -11.64
N SER A 463 -4.08 10.31 -12.40
CA SER A 463 -4.81 10.60 -13.63
C SER A 463 -6.19 9.95 -13.64
N ILE A 464 -7.23 10.78 -13.68
CA ILE A 464 -8.63 10.35 -13.69
C ILE A 464 -9.20 10.53 -15.10
N ASP A 465 -9.71 9.44 -15.66
CA ASP A 465 -10.58 9.46 -16.83
C ASP A 465 -11.89 8.77 -16.48
N HIS A 466 -13.01 9.49 -16.53
CA HIS A 466 -14.32 8.90 -16.23
C HIS A 466 -14.75 7.81 -17.24
N ALA A 467 -14.18 7.78 -18.45
CA ALA A 467 -14.31 6.68 -19.41
C ALA A 467 -13.39 5.48 -19.10
N ASN A 468 -12.49 5.62 -18.11
CA ASN A 468 -11.53 4.63 -17.63
C ASN A 468 -10.34 4.35 -18.58
N ASN A 469 -10.02 5.27 -19.50
CA ASN A 469 -8.87 5.15 -20.42
C ASN A 469 -7.59 5.84 -19.92
N ALA A 470 -7.49 6.15 -18.62
CA ALA A 470 -6.33 6.83 -18.04
C ALA A 470 -5.08 5.94 -17.93
N TYR A 471 -3.90 6.56 -18.03
CA TYR A 471 -2.64 6.00 -17.50
C TYR A 471 -1.90 7.10 -16.73
N SER A 472 -1.17 6.74 -15.67
CA SER A 472 -0.30 7.71 -14.97
C SER A 472 0.90 8.06 -15.85
N ILE A 473 1.49 7.06 -16.53
CA ILE A 473 2.50 7.26 -17.57
C ILE A 473 2.16 6.36 -18.76
N TYR A 474 2.26 6.91 -19.98
CA TYR A 474 2.11 6.14 -21.21
C TYR A 474 3.28 6.36 -22.16
N ALA A 475 3.97 5.27 -22.49
CA ALA A 475 5.11 5.27 -23.41
C ALA A 475 4.71 4.61 -24.75
N ASN A 476 4.83 5.34 -25.85
CA ASN A 476 4.45 4.89 -27.18
C ASN A 476 5.52 5.26 -28.22
N SER A 477 5.80 4.38 -29.19
CA SER A 477 6.62 4.68 -30.39
C SER A 477 7.93 5.44 -30.09
N SER A 478 8.61 5.06 -29.01
CA SER A 478 9.81 5.69 -28.45
C SER A 478 10.66 4.61 -27.76
N LYS A 479 11.91 4.90 -27.36
CA LYS A 479 12.80 3.89 -26.75
C LYS A 479 13.70 4.40 -25.61
N ASN A 480 14.25 3.47 -24.84
CA ASN A 480 15.21 3.71 -23.75
C ASN A 480 14.64 4.58 -22.62
N ILE A 481 13.50 4.18 -22.05
CA ILE A 481 12.79 4.99 -21.05
C ILE A 481 12.96 4.38 -19.66
N LEU A 482 13.41 5.17 -18.68
CA LEU A 482 13.55 4.78 -17.27
C LEU A 482 12.41 5.39 -16.45
N ILE A 483 11.63 4.53 -15.78
CA ILE A 483 10.55 4.91 -14.87
C ILE A 483 10.84 4.29 -13.49
N GLU A 484 11.24 5.11 -12.52
CA GLU A 484 11.74 4.64 -11.22
C GLU A 484 11.22 5.45 -10.02
N ASN A 485 10.93 4.78 -8.90
CA ASN A 485 10.57 5.41 -7.61
C ASN A 485 9.34 6.36 -7.67
N ASN A 486 8.49 6.25 -8.71
CA ASN A 486 7.32 7.10 -8.87
C ASN A 486 6.12 6.55 -8.06
N THR A 487 5.26 7.46 -7.60
CA THR A 487 3.97 7.13 -6.99
C THR A 487 2.88 7.37 -8.02
N LEU A 488 2.28 6.30 -8.54
CA LEU A 488 1.47 6.34 -9.76
C LEU A 488 0.09 5.72 -9.53
N ASP A 489 -0.98 6.45 -9.81
CA ASP A 489 -2.37 5.96 -9.71
C ASP A 489 -3.27 6.51 -10.82
N THR A 490 -4.31 5.76 -11.16
CA THR A 490 -5.48 6.25 -11.92
C THR A 490 -6.78 5.95 -11.15
N ASN A 491 -7.93 6.22 -11.76
CA ASN A 491 -9.23 5.81 -11.22
C ASN A 491 -9.51 4.29 -11.28
N ILE A 492 -8.70 3.49 -12.00
CA ILE A 492 -8.89 2.03 -12.11
C ILE A 492 -7.62 1.19 -11.95
N GLN A 493 -6.42 1.78 -12.08
CA GLN A 493 -5.13 1.11 -12.03
C GLN A 493 -4.22 1.76 -10.99
N TYR A 494 -3.33 0.97 -10.39
CA TYR A 494 -2.62 1.35 -9.17
C TYR A 494 -1.16 0.91 -9.23
N GLY A 495 -0.23 1.80 -8.87
CA GLY A 495 1.21 1.55 -8.91
C GLY A 495 1.69 1.18 -10.32
N GLN A 496 2.47 0.11 -10.44
CA GLN A 496 3.00 -0.32 -11.74
C GLN A 496 1.90 -0.69 -12.76
N ASP A 497 0.72 -1.11 -12.31
CA ASP A 497 -0.39 -1.49 -13.20
C ASP A 497 -1.00 -0.27 -13.93
N SER A 498 -0.63 0.98 -13.56
CA SER A 498 -1.07 2.22 -14.22
C SER A 498 -0.09 2.78 -15.27
N VAL A 499 0.97 2.03 -15.59
CA VAL A 499 1.95 2.37 -16.63
C VAL A 499 1.67 1.56 -17.89
N GLY A 500 1.29 2.23 -18.98
CA GLY A 500 1.10 1.60 -20.28
C GLY A 500 2.34 1.71 -21.17
N ILE A 501 2.72 0.62 -21.83
CA ILE A 501 3.95 0.52 -22.63
C ILE A 501 3.65 -0.06 -24.01
N ASN A 502 3.98 0.71 -25.04
CA ASN A 502 4.05 0.35 -26.46
C ASN A 502 5.34 0.96 -27.07
N ALA A 503 6.47 0.68 -26.41
CA ALA A 503 7.76 1.35 -26.58
C ALA A 503 8.91 0.38 -26.24
N ASP A 504 10.07 0.57 -26.85
CA ASP A 504 11.22 -0.34 -26.74
C ASP A 504 12.14 -0.01 -25.55
N ASN A 505 12.75 -1.03 -24.95
CA ASN A 505 13.73 -0.87 -23.86
C ASN A 505 13.24 0.05 -22.72
N VAL A 506 12.01 -0.19 -22.24
CA VAL A 506 11.42 0.54 -21.10
C VAL A 506 11.68 -0.21 -19.80
N THR A 507 12.34 0.44 -18.84
CA THR A 507 12.61 -0.09 -17.50
C THR A 507 11.64 0.54 -16.51
N VAL A 508 10.83 -0.30 -15.83
CA VAL A 508 9.92 0.14 -14.76
C VAL A 508 10.30 -0.55 -13.46
N LYS A 509 10.59 0.22 -12.40
CA LYS A 509 10.98 -0.31 -11.07
C LYS A 509 10.51 0.60 -9.92
N ASN A 510 10.36 0.01 -8.74
CA ASN A 510 10.04 0.71 -7.48
C ASN A 510 8.80 1.62 -7.55
N ILE A 511 7.78 1.23 -8.32
CA ILE A 511 6.53 2.02 -8.43
C ILE A 511 5.63 1.69 -7.25
N ILE A 512 5.17 2.73 -6.55
CA ILE A 512 4.21 2.62 -5.44
C ILE A 512 2.87 3.28 -5.79
N SER A 513 1.87 3.03 -4.96
CA SER A 513 0.50 3.54 -5.07
C SER A 513 0.12 4.22 -3.76
N ASN A 514 -0.62 5.33 -3.85
CA ASN A 514 -1.25 5.99 -2.71
C ASN A 514 -2.67 5.45 -2.44
N ALA A 515 -3.16 4.49 -3.23
CA ALA A 515 -4.48 3.90 -3.03
C ALA A 515 -4.44 2.80 -1.97
N ASP A 516 -5.32 2.88 -0.97
CA ASP A 516 -5.51 1.84 0.02
C ASP A 516 -5.90 0.51 -0.65
N LYS A 517 -5.12 -0.54 -0.38
CA LYS A 517 -5.43 -1.89 -0.88
C LYS A 517 -6.75 -2.37 -0.31
N LYS A 518 -7.60 -2.89 -1.19
CA LYS A 518 -8.94 -3.35 -0.84
C LYS A 518 -8.89 -4.45 0.22
N THR A 519 -9.87 -4.46 1.11
CA THR A 519 -10.00 -5.53 2.11
C THR A 519 -10.58 -6.77 1.45
N ALA A 520 -9.91 -7.91 1.61
CA ALA A 520 -10.44 -9.21 1.22
C ALA A 520 -11.02 -9.94 2.45
N ILE A 521 -12.08 -10.71 2.26
CA ILE A 521 -12.55 -11.74 3.20
C ILE A 521 -12.14 -13.10 2.65
N ILE A 522 -11.69 -14.00 3.53
CA ILE A 522 -11.60 -15.43 3.25
C ILE A 522 -12.58 -16.22 4.12
N GLN A 523 -13.43 -17.03 3.50
CA GLN A 523 -14.42 -17.89 4.15
C GLN A 523 -13.95 -19.34 4.05
N ILE A 524 -13.92 -20.08 5.16
CA ILE A 524 -13.51 -21.50 5.17
C ILE A 524 -14.75 -22.38 5.16
N ILE A 525 -14.73 -23.41 4.31
CA ILE A 525 -15.81 -24.38 4.17
C ILE A 525 -15.24 -25.77 4.49
N ILE A 526 -15.82 -26.43 5.49
CA ILE A 526 -15.40 -27.73 6.02
C ILE A 526 -16.59 -28.71 5.91
N PRO A 527 -16.37 -29.97 5.48
CA PRO A 527 -17.44 -30.96 5.41
C PRO A 527 -17.91 -31.39 6.81
N GLU A 528 -19.17 -31.79 6.92
CA GLU A 528 -19.74 -32.32 8.16
C GLU A 528 -19.26 -33.75 8.47
N ASN A 529 -19.53 -34.20 9.70
CA ASN A 529 -19.41 -35.61 10.12
C ASN A 529 -18.02 -36.24 9.93
N ILE A 530 -16.96 -35.43 10.00
CA ILE A 530 -15.56 -35.87 9.85
C ILE A 530 -15.18 -36.91 10.92
N VAL A 531 -14.56 -38.01 10.49
CA VAL A 531 -14.10 -39.12 11.33
C VAL A 531 -12.60 -39.36 11.20
N TYR A 532 -12.01 -40.02 12.18
CA TYR A 532 -10.61 -40.47 12.12
C TYR A 532 -10.32 -41.24 10.81
N GLY A 533 -9.26 -40.83 10.10
CA GLY A 533 -8.75 -41.56 8.93
C GLY A 533 -9.58 -41.46 7.66
N SER A 534 -10.51 -40.49 7.54
CA SER A 534 -11.10 -40.14 6.25
C SER A 534 -10.18 -39.18 5.46
N LYS A 535 -10.44 -39.07 4.16
CA LYS A 535 -10.00 -37.93 3.35
C LYS A 535 -11.08 -36.84 3.37
N ILE A 536 -10.67 -35.58 3.34
CA ILE A 536 -11.57 -34.42 3.26
C ILE A 536 -11.12 -33.44 2.18
N ASN A 537 -12.05 -32.65 1.65
CA ASN A 537 -11.71 -31.48 0.84
C ASN A 537 -11.81 -30.24 1.72
N LEU A 538 -10.66 -29.65 2.07
CA LEU A 538 -10.59 -28.34 2.71
C LEU A 538 -10.82 -27.27 1.63
N LYS A 539 -11.84 -26.43 1.83
CA LYS A 539 -12.24 -25.41 0.87
C LYS A 539 -12.15 -24.02 1.49
N ALA A 540 -11.86 -23.04 0.65
CA ALA A 540 -12.02 -21.63 0.99
C ALA A 540 -12.60 -20.84 -0.19
N LYS A 541 -13.31 -19.76 0.12
CA LYS A 541 -13.75 -18.73 -0.83
C LYS A 541 -13.06 -17.41 -0.48
N VAL A 542 -12.49 -16.73 -1.47
CA VAL A 542 -11.89 -15.40 -1.32
C VAL A 542 -12.75 -14.37 -2.06
N ILE A 543 -13.17 -13.32 -1.36
CA ILE A 543 -14.04 -12.26 -1.91
C ILE A 543 -13.61 -10.87 -1.47
N ASP A 544 -13.96 -9.87 -2.26
CA ASP A 544 -13.84 -8.45 -1.91
C ASP A 544 -14.85 -8.10 -0.80
N ASN A 545 -14.40 -7.41 0.25
CA ASN A 545 -15.20 -7.10 1.44
C ASN A 545 -16.40 -6.19 1.14
N THR A 546 -16.26 -5.27 0.18
CA THR A 546 -17.24 -4.21 -0.08
C THR A 546 -18.25 -4.64 -1.14
N THR A 547 -17.79 -5.27 -2.22
CA THR A 547 -18.58 -5.67 -3.39
C THR A 547 -18.99 -7.14 -3.37
N GLN A 548 -18.44 -7.95 -2.45
CA GLN A 548 -18.68 -9.40 -2.31
C GLN A 548 -18.30 -10.24 -3.55
N ASN A 549 -17.63 -9.62 -4.53
CA ASN A 549 -17.17 -10.27 -5.77
C ASN A 549 -16.01 -11.24 -5.52
N ALA A 550 -15.88 -12.22 -6.42
CA ALA A 550 -14.84 -13.26 -6.36
C ALA A 550 -13.43 -12.70 -6.64
N ILE A 551 -12.47 -12.96 -5.75
CA ILE A 551 -11.05 -12.62 -5.97
C ILE A 551 -10.35 -13.82 -6.61
N VAL A 552 -10.00 -13.69 -7.89
CA VAL A 552 -9.44 -14.78 -8.71
C VAL A 552 -7.90 -14.77 -8.81
N LYS A 553 -7.25 -13.65 -8.44
CA LYS A 553 -5.78 -13.49 -8.45
C LYS A 553 -5.20 -13.65 -7.04
N GLY A 554 -4.30 -14.59 -6.82
CA GLY A 554 -3.53 -14.68 -5.56
C GLY A 554 -3.07 -16.09 -5.20
N LYS A 555 -2.70 -16.28 -3.94
CA LYS A 555 -2.25 -17.56 -3.37
C LYS A 555 -2.96 -17.78 -2.04
N VAL A 556 -3.42 -19.00 -1.77
CA VAL A 556 -4.01 -19.37 -0.47
C VAL A 556 -3.18 -20.46 0.20
N VAL A 557 -2.90 -20.28 1.49
CA VAL A 557 -2.20 -21.23 2.34
C VAL A 557 -3.19 -21.82 3.34
N PHE A 558 -3.25 -23.14 3.42
CA PHE A 558 -4.01 -23.84 4.48
C PHE A 558 -3.06 -24.31 5.59
N LYS A 559 -3.48 -24.12 6.83
CA LYS A 559 -2.78 -24.54 8.05
C LYS A 559 -3.68 -25.39 8.93
N ILE A 560 -3.09 -26.35 9.64
CA ILE A 560 -3.73 -27.09 10.73
C ILE A 560 -2.91 -26.84 12.00
N ASN A 561 -3.54 -26.26 13.03
CA ASN A 561 -2.88 -25.83 14.27
C ASN A 561 -1.59 -25.02 13.98
N GLN A 562 -1.73 -23.94 13.21
CA GLN A 562 -0.66 -23.06 12.69
C GLN A 562 0.38 -23.70 11.75
N LYS A 563 0.52 -25.02 11.68
CA LYS A 563 1.42 -25.67 10.71
C LYS A 563 0.81 -25.66 9.32
N THR A 564 1.50 -25.06 8.35
CA THR A 564 1.15 -25.12 6.93
C THR A 564 1.09 -26.57 6.45
N ILE A 565 -0.03 -26.96 5.86
CA ILE A 565 -0.21 -28.27 5.21
C ILE A 565 -0.03 -28.19 3.69
N ALA A 566 -0.38 -27.05 3.08
CA ALA A 566 -0.27 -26.85 1.64
C ALA A 566 -0.32 -25.35 1.27
N THR A 567 0.23 -25.02 0.09
CA THR A 567 0.07 -23.72 -0.56
C THR A 567 -0.51 -23.93 -1.96
N ALA A 568 -1.71 -23.43 -2.20
CA ALA A 568 -2.40 -23.58 -3.48
C ALA A 568 -2.31 -22.28 -4.30
N LYS A 569 -1.83 -22.39 -5.54
CA LYS A 569 -1.44 -21.25 -6.41
C LYS A 569 -2.53 -20.78 -7.39
N LYS A 570 -3.69 -21.46 -7.46
CA LYS A 570 -4.76 -21.16 -8.42
C LYS A 570 -6.10 -21.14 -7.70
N ILE A 571 -6.71 -19.97 -7.64
CA ILE A 571 -8.12 -19.77 -7.29
C ILE A 571 -8.94 -19.94 -8.58
N ASP A 572 -10.17 -20.44 -8.51
CA ASP A 572 -11.06 -20.54 -9.68
C ASP A 572 -11.81 -19.22 -9.97
N ASN A 573 -12.59 -19.21 -11.05
CA ASN A 573 -13.36 -18.05 -11.49
C ASN A 573 -14.55 -17.68 -10.58
N LYS A 574 -14.77 -18.42 -9.49
CA LYS A 574 -15.78 -18.14 -8.45
C LYS A 574 -15.13 -17.74 -7.12
N GLY A 575 -13.83 -17.51 -7.11
CA GLY A 575 -13.06 -17.18 -5.91
C GLY A 575 -12.83 -18.39 -5.00
N MET A 576 -13.12 -19.61 -5.47
CA MET A 576 -13.02 -20.83 -4.69
C MET A 576 -11.65 -21.49 -4.85
N ILE A 577 -11.20 -22.16 -3.80
CA ILE A 577 -10.04 -23.03 -3.82
C ILE A 577 -10.31 -24.26 -2.96
N SER A 578 -9.88 -25.43 -3.40
CA SER A 578 -10.14 -26.74 -2.76
C SER A 578 -8.86 -27.56 -2.75
N ILE A 579 -8.60 -28.27 -1.66
CA ILE A 579 -7.50 -29.23 -1.57
C ILE A 579 -7.92 -30.47 -0.80
N GLU A 580 -7.59 -31.65 -1.34
CA GLU A 580 -7.73 -32.91 -0.61
C GLU A 580 -6.67 -33.00 0.50
N TYR A 581 -7.10 -33.40 1.68
CA TYR A 581 -6.22 -33.67 2.82
C TYR A 581 -6.61 -34.98 3.52
N ASP A 582 -5.60 -35.76 3.92
CA ASP A 582 -5.76 -37.08 4.51
C ASP A 582 -5.61 -37.02 6.04
N LEU A 583 -6.60 -37.51 6.78
CA LEU A 583 -6.67 -37.41 8.24
C LEU A 583 -6.07 -38.63 8.98
N THR A 584 -5.49 -39.61 8.27
CA THR A 584 -4.94 -40.84 8.89
C THR A 584 -3.88 -40.59 9.96
N GLY A 585 -3.12 -39.49 9.83
CA GLY A 585 -2.11 -39.05 10.79
C GLY A 585 -2.61 -38.20 11.97
N LEU A 586 -3.90 -37.83 12.00
CA LEU A 586 -4.49 -36.99 13.06
C LEU A 586 -5.27 -37.82 14.08
N SER A 587 -5.29 -37.40 15.35
CA SER A 587 -6.14 -38.00 16.39
C SER A 587 -7.56 -37.42 16.35
N GLY A 588 -8.58 -38.19 16.71
CA GLY A 588 -9.95 -37.68 16.89
C GLY A 588 -10.06 -36.66 18.03
N LYS A 589 -10.11 -35.36 17.69
CA LYS A 589 -10.27 -34.18 18.57
C LYS A 589 -10.55 -32.93 17.73
N ASN A 590 -10.62 -31.77 18.37
CA ASN A 590 -10.68 -30.46 17.69
C ASN A 590 -9.30 -30.05 17.11
N TYR A 591 -9.33 -29.42 15.94
CA TYR A 591 -8.20 -28.76 15.28
C TYR A 591 -8.61 -27.37 14.81
N MET A 592 -7.69 -26.40 14.89
CA MET A 592 -7.87 -25.10 14.27
C MET A 592 -7.42 -25.17 12.81
N ILE A 593 -8.33 -24.89 11.89
CA ILE A 593 -8.05 -24.79 10.45
C ILE A 593 -8.00 -23.31 10.11
N THR A 594 -6.83 -22.85 9.65
CA THR A 594 -6.62 -21.47 9.23
C THR A 594 -6.38 -21.44 7.73
N ALA A 595 -7.07 -20.56 7.02
CA ALA A 595 -6.83 -20.26 5.61
C ALA A 595 -6.33 -18.82 5.50
N VAL A 596 -5.22 -18.63 4.80
CA VAL A 596 -4.57 -17.32 4.61
C VAL A 596 -4.51 -17.01 3.12
N PHE A 597 -5.21 -15.96 2.69
CA PHE A 597 -5.00 -15.33 1.40
C PHE A 597 -3.82 -14.36 1.50
N GLY A 598 -2.77 -14.59 0.70
CA GLY A 598 -1.64 -13.67 0.61
C GLY A 598 -2.02 -12.40 -0.15
N SER A 599 -1.53 -11.25 0.32
CA SER A 599 -1.70 -9.96 -0.34
C SER A 599 -1.22 -9.97 -1.80
N ASN A 600 -1.87 -9.19 -2.66
CA ASN A 600 -1.46 -8.96 -4.05
C ASN A 600 -1.35 -7.43 -4.31
N ASN A 601 -1.41 -6.98 -5.56
CA ASN A 601 -1.39 -5.55 -5.89
C ASN A 601 -2.67 -4.84 -5.41
N GLU A 602 -3.82 -5.46 -5.63
CA GLU A 602 -5.17 -4.90 -5.42
C GLU A 602 -5.70 -5.04 -3.97
N TYR A 603 -5.28 -6.09 -3.26
CA TYR A 603 -5.86 -6.52 -1.98
C TYR A 603 -4.83 -6.75 -0.88
N ASN A 604 -5.25 -6.40 0.34
CA ASN A 604 -4.55 -6.73 1.57
C ASN A 604 -4.60 -8.23 1.91
N ARG A 605 -3.68 -8.67 2.77
CA ARG A 605 -3.65 -10.05 3.31
C ARG A 605 -4.92 -10.30 4.12
N ALA A 606 -5.58 -11.43 3.90
CA ALA A 606 -6.75 -11.84 4.67
C ALA A 606 -6.54 -13.22 5.29
N GLU A 607 -7.01 -13.44 6.51
CA GLU A 607 -7.07 -14.78 7.10
C GLU A 607 -8.34 -15.00 7.92
N ASN A 608 -8.68 -16.27 8.09
CA ASN A 608 -9.81 -16.72 8.90
C ASN A 608 -9.40 -18.05 9.56
N SER A 609 -9.99 -18.38 10.70
CA SER A 609 -9.74 -19.62 11.44
C SER A 609 -11.04 -20.20 11.99
N ILE A 610 -11.31 -21.48 11.70
CA ILE A 610 -12.47 -22.19 12.25
C ILE A 610 -12.06 -23.53 12.88
N THR A 611 -12.90 -24.05 13.78
CA THR A 611 -12.62 -25.33 14.46
C THR A 611 -13.20 -26.51 13.67
N MET A 612 -12.35 -27.50 13.39
CA MET A 612 -12.72 -28.78 12.80
C MET A 612 -12.71 -29.86 13.89
N ASN A 613 -13.85 -30.50 14.15
CA ASN A 613 -13.91 -31.69 15.00
C ASN A 613 -13.64 -32.94 14.15
N ILE A 614 -12.67 -33.76 14.55
CA ILE A 614 -12.50 -35.13 14.03
C ILE A 614 -13.11 -36.09 15.06
N ARG A 615 -14.20 -36.77 14.71
CA ARG A 615 -14.86 -37.74 15.60
C ARG A 615 -14.06 -39.05 15.69
N LYS A 616 -14.05 -39.66 16.87
CA LYS A 616 -13.51 -41.01 17.12
C LYS A 616 -14.50 -42.08 16.62
N LEU A 617 -13.97 -43.20 16.15
CA LEU A 617 -14.77 -44.33 15.67
C LEU A 617 -15.25 -45.17 16.85
N ASN A 618 -16.52 -45.58 16.87
CA ASN A 618 -17.02 -46.48 17.91
C ASN A 618 -16.56 -47.93 17.66
N VAL A 619 -16.41 -48.73 18.72
CA VAL A 619 -16.01 -50.14 18.63
C VAL A 619 -17.24 -51.04 18.62
N LYS A 620 -17.32 -51.95 17.63
CA LYS A 620 -18.30 -53.04 17.61
C LYS A 620 -17.80 -54.18 18.50
N PHE A 621 -18.50 -54.41 19.61
CA PHE A 621 -18.16 -55.46 20.58
C PHE A 621 -19.44 -56.14 21.09
N ASN A 622 -19.59 -57.43 20.76
CA ASN A 622 -20.82 -58.17 21.02
C ASN A 622 -20.83 -58.78 22.43
N ARG A 623 -22.01 -58.84 23.06
CA ARG A 623 -22.22 -59.50 24.36
C ARG A 623 -22.23 -61.02 24.20
N LYS A 624 -21.78 -61.74 25.23
CA LYS A 624 -21.74 -63.21 25.27
C LYS A 624 -22.17 -63.74 26.64
N THR A 625 -22.44 -65.04 26.71
CA THR A 625 -22.54 -65.78 27.97
C THR A 625 -21.36 -66.74 28.06
N ILE A 626 -20.72 -66.81 29.23
CA ILE A 626 -19.63 -67.73 29.55
C ILE A 626 -19.98 -68.51 30.82
N SER A 627 -19.42 -69.71 30.96
CA SER A 627 -19.57 -70.56 32.14
C SER A 627 -18.19 -70.91 32.69
N ALA A 628 -17.99 -70.81 34.00
CA ALA A 628 -16.71 -71.11 34.65
C ALA A 628 -16.91 -71.55 36.12
N TYR A 629 -15.87 -72.12 36.71
CA TYR A 629 -15.74 -72.38 38.15
C TYR A 629 -14.96 -71.26 38.85
N SER A 630 -15.20 -71.07 40.15
CA SER A 630 -14.49 -70.04 40.93
C SER A 630 -13.00 -70.42 41.12
N GLY A 631 -12.08 -69.54 40.77
CA GLY A 631 -10.64 -69.83 40.68
C GLY A 631 -10.19 -70.44 39.35
N GLU A 632 -11.09 -70.56 38.35
CA GLU A 632 -10.73 -71.05 37.01
C GLU A 632 -10.14 -69.93 36.15
N ASN A 633 -9.18 -70.28 35.29
CA ASN A 633 -8.60 -69.39 34.31
C ASN A 633 -9.34 -69.53 32.97
N ILE A 634 -10.00 -68.46 32.52
CA ILE A 634 -10.74 -68.42 31.26
C ILE A 634 -9.99 -67.62 30.17
N LEU A 635 -9.93 -68.19 28.96
CA LEU A 635 -9.36 -67.52 27.80
C LEU A 635 -10.42 -66.71 27.04
N ILE A 636 -10.23 -65.39 26.96
CA ILE A 636 -10.98 -64.51 26.08
C ILE A 636 -10.12 -64.29 24.83
N ASN A 637 -10.60 -64.78 23.67
CA ASN A 637 -9.93 -64.73 22.38
C ASN A 637 -10.89 -64.21 21.30
N GLU A 638 -10.78 -62.93 20.93
CA GLU A 638 -11.68 -62.26 19.99
C GLU A 638 -10.95 -61.29 19.06
N THR A 639 -11.49 -61.06 17.86
CA THR A 639 -11.08 -59.97 16.97
C THR A 639 -12.17 -58.92 16.93
N LEU A 640 -11.80 -57.66 17.19
CA LEU A 640 -12.70 -56.53 17.32
C LEU A 640 -12.56 -55.56 16.13
N PHE A 641 -13.68 -54.92 15.81
CA PHE A 641 -13.86 -54.07 14.64
C PHE A 641 -14.44 -52.71 15.05
N ASP A 642 -14.28 -51.70 14.21
CA ASP A 642 -14.92 -50.40 14.36
C ASP A 642 -16.32 -50.36 13.71
N GLU A 643 -17.00 -49.23 13.87
CA GLU A 643 -18.32 -48.97 13.27
C GLU A 643 -18.35 -49.17 11.74
N ASN A 644 -17.23 -49.05 11.04
CA ASN A 644 -17.10 -49.25 9.59
C ASN A 644 -16.70 -50.70 9.22
N ASN A 645 -16.75 -51.63 10.17
CA ASN A 645 -16.32 -53.03 10.05
C ASN A 645 -14.82 -53.21 9.75
N LYS A 646 -13.97 -52.19 9.98
CA LYS A 646 -12.51 -52.36 9.88
C LYS A 646 -11.95 -52.85 11.21
N GLN A 647 -10.99 -53.77 11.17
CA GLN A 647 -10.33 -54.29 12.38
C GLN A 647 -9.61 -53.15 13.11
N LEU A 648 -9.70 -53.10 14.46
CA LEU A 648 -9.08 -52.02 15.22
C LEU A 648 -7.56 -51.99 15.00
N THR A 649 -6.96 -50.80 15.00
CA THR A 649 -5.50 -50.63 14.78
C THR A 649 -4.79 -50.09 16.01
N GLY A 650 -3.52 -50.47 16.20
CA GLY A 650 -2.70 -50.04 17.33
C GLY A 650 -3.06 -50.74 18.65
N LYS A 651 -2.71 -50.09 19.77
CA LYS A 651 -2.96 -50.60 21.13
C LYS A 651 -4.17 -49.91 21.76
N ASN A 652 -5.06 -50.70 22.37
CA ASN A 652 -6.21 -50.20 23.12
C ASN A 652 -6.17 -50.83 24.52
N ASN A 653 -6.01 -50.01 25.56
CA ASN A 653 -5.93 -50.50 26.93
C ASN A 653 -7.31 -50.98 27.40
N ILE A 654 -7.36 -52.11 28.11
CA ILE A 654 -8.60 -52.65 28.67
C ILE A 654 -8.51 -52.89 30.19
N ALA A 655 -9.65 -52.79 30.85
CA ALA A 655 -9.86 -53.29 32.21
C ALA A 655 -10.96 -54.35 32.19
N ILE A 656 -10.68 -55.49 32.81
CA ILE A 656 -11.61 -56.62 32.94
C ILE A 656 -12.11 -56.66 34.37
N LYS A 657 -13.42 -56.68 34.54
CA LYS A 657 -14.10 -56.65 35.84
C LYS A 657 -15.00 -57.87 36.00
N VAL A 658 -15.13 -58.35 37.24
CA VAL A 658 -16.22 -59.26 37.62
C VAL A 658 -17.02 -58.63 38.75
N ASN A 659 -18.35 -58.58 38.59
CA ASN A 659 -19.28 -57.88 39.50
C ASN A 659 -18.78 -56.46 39.86
N GLY A 660 -18.34 -55.68 38.86
CA GLY A 660 -17.82 -54.32 39.03
C GLY A 660 -16.39 -54.19 39.56
N LYS A 661 -15.82 -55.20 40.23
CA LYS A 661 -14.42 -55.18 40.73
C LYS A 661 -13.45 -55.53 39.60
N THR A 662 -12.41 -54.73 39.39
CA THR A 662 -11.34 -55.04 38.41
C THR A 662 -10.54 -56.25 38.88
N ILE A 663 -10.30 -57.19 37.97
CA ILE A 663 -9.53 -58.42 38.22
C ILE A 663 -8.33 -58.57 37.28
N ALA A 664 -8.36 -57.94 36.10
CA ALA A 664 -7.22 -57.92 35.18
C ALA A 664 -7.15 -56.63 34.36
N HIS A 665 -5.93 -56.29 33.93
CA HIS A 665 -5.66 -55.29 32.90
C HIS A 665 -4.95 -55.96 31.72
N SER A 666 -5.24 -55.52 30.50
CA SER A 666 -4.61 -56.05 29.28
C SER A 666 -4.69 -55.02 28.14
N THR A 667 -4.26 -55.40 26.94
CA THR A 667 -4.31 -54.57 25.74
C THR A 667 -4.83 -55.34 24.54
N ILE A 668 -5.75 -54.75 23.79
CA ILE A 668 -6.12 -55.20 22.44
C ILE A 668 -5.03 -54.69 21.49
N ASN A 669 -4.31 -55.59 20.82
CA ASN A 669 -3.26 -55.25 19.86
C ASN A 669 -3.75 -55.54 18.43
N ASN A 670 -3.86 -54.50 17.61
CA ASN A 670 -4.42 -54.57 16.25
C ASN A 670 -5.73 -55.38 16.19
N GLY A 671 -6.70 -55.00 17.03
CA GLY A 671 -8.03 -55.62 17.09
C GLY A 671 -8.08 -56.98 17.78
N LYS A 672 -6.94 -57.66 17.99
CA LYS A 672 -6.89 -58.95 18.68
C LYS A 672 -6.91 -58.75 20.20
N LEU A 673 -7.97 -59.25 20.83
CA LEU A 673 -8.10 -59.43 22.26
C LEU A 673 -7.74 -60.88 22.58
N LEU A 674 -6.59 -61.11 23.20
CA LEU A 674 -6.17 -62.42 23.69
C LEU A 674 -5.70 -62.26 25.14
N VAL A 675 -6.47 -62.79 26.09
CA VAL A 675 -6.19 -62.62 27.52
C VAL A 675 -6.75 -63.80 28.32
N ASN A 676 -5.93 -64.33 29.23
CA ASN A 676 -6.35 -65.33 30.22
C ASN A 676 -6.72 -64.60 31.53
N VAL A 677 -7.81 -65.01 32.19
CA VAL A 677 -8.37 -64.30 33.35
C VAL A 677 -8.78 -65.29 34.43
N GLU A 678 -8.19 -65.18 35.62
CA GLU A 678 -8.63 -65.96 36.78
C GLU A 678 -9.94 -65.39 37.36
N ILE A 679 -10.98 -66.22 37.40
CA ILE A 679 -12.23 -65.90 38.09
C ILE A 679 -11.98 -65.91 39.60
N PRO A 680 -12.41 -64.92 40.40
CA PRO A 680 -12.10 -64.86 41.83
C PRO A 680 -12.45 -66.14 42.60
N LYS A 681 -11.49 -66.68 43.36
CA LYS A 681 -11.54 -68.00 44.00
C LYS A 681 -12.78 -68.27 44.83
N THR A 682 -13.26 -67.26 45.56
CA THR A 682 -14.43 -67.32 46.46
C THR A 682 -15.74 -66.81 45.85
N LEU A 683 -15.76 -66.50 44.55
CA LEU A 683 -16.95 -65.97 43.87
C LEU A 683 -18.13 -66.96 43.99
N ARG A 684 -19.25 -66.50 44.56
CA ARG A 684 -20.45 -67.32 44.76
C ARG A 684 -21.01 -67.81 43.42
N ALA A 685 -21.27 -69.10 43.33
CA ALA A 685 -21.95 -69.74 42.20
C ALA A 685 -23.33 -69.10 41.94
N SER A 686 -23.53 -68.62 40.72
CA SER A 686 -24.66 -67.79 40.29
C SER A 686 -24.76 -67.78 38.76
N ASN A 687 -25.97 -67.70 38.22
CA ASN A 687 -26.21 -67.44 36.79
C ASN A 687 -26.10 -65.94 36.42
N ASN A 688 -26.05 -65.06 37.43
CA ASN A 688 -26.24 -63.61 37.28
C ASN A 688 -24.99 -62.78 37.60
N ASN A 689 -23.82 -63.41 37.74
CA ASN A 689 -22.56 -62.66 37.86
C ASN A 689 -22.24 -62.01 36.49
N THR A 690 -21.58 -60.85 36.51
CA THR A 690 -21.16 -60.15 35.28
C THR A 690 -19.66 -60.28 35.08
N LEU A 691 -19.23 -60.41 33.82
CA LEU A 691 -17.87 -60.09 33.42
C LEU A 691 -17.91 -58.91 32.45
N GLU A 692 -17.28 -57.79 32.81
CA GLU A 692 -17.25 -56.59 31.98
C GLU A 692 -15.87 -56.40 31.36
N ILE A 693 -15.85 -56.02 30.09
CA ILE A 693 -14.63 -55.65 29.37
C ILE A 693 -14.78 -54.19 28.96
N ILE A 694 -14.03 -53.31 29.62
CA ILE A 694 -14.03 -51.87 29.37
C ILE A 694 -12.81 -51.55 28.51
N ILE A 695 -13.05 -51.13 27.27
CA ILE A 695 -12.06 -50.60 26.34
C ILE A 695 -11.90 -49.10 26.63
N GLY A 696 -10.68 -48.71 26.97
CA GLY A 696 -10.30 -47.31 27.18
C GLY A 696 -10.34 -46.51 25.88
N GLU A 697 -10.66 -45.23 26.00
CA GLU A 697 -10.58 -44.29 24.88
C GLU A 697 -9.12 -44.06 24.46
N ASN A 698 -8.87 -43.82 23.17
CA ASN A 698 -7.56 -43.39 22.69
C ASN A 698 -7.68 -42.35 21.56
N ASN A 699 -6.62 -42.17 20.77
CA ASN A 699 -6.57 -41.20 19.68
C ASN A 699 -7.45 -41.56 18.47
N LYS A 700 -7.98 -42.78 18.38
CA LYS A 700 -8.76 -43.29 17.24
C LYS A 700 -10.18 -43.70 17.61
N TYR A 701 -10.33 -44.38 18.75
CA TYR A 701 -11.56 -45.11 19.11
C TYR A 701 -12.21 -44.58 20.39
N SER A 702 -13.55 -44.59 20.40
CA SER A 702 -14.38 -44.22 21.54
C SER A 702 -14.34 -45.25 22.66
N LYS A 703 -14.42 -44.78 23.91
CA LYS A 703 -14.57 -45.64 25.10
C LYS A 703 -15.76 -46.59 24.93
N THR A 704 -15.54 -47.89 25.11
CA THR A 704 -16.56 -48.92 24.88
C THR A 704 -16.64 -49.87 26.08
N ARG A 705 -17.85 -50.24 26.53
CA ARG A 705 -18.07 -51.26 27.57
C ARG A 705 -18.90 -52.39 26.99
N CYS A 706 -18.34 -53.60 26.98
CA CYS A 706 -19.13 -54.82 26.80
C CYS A 706 -19.35 -55.50 28.16
N VAL A 707 -20.50 -56.17 28.32
CA VAL A 707 -20.88 -56.92 29.51
C VAL A 707 -21.30 -58.32 29.07
N TYR A 708 -20.60 -59.33 29.57
CA TYR A 708 -20.94 -60.74 29.43
C TYR A 708 -21.69 -61.23 30.68
N THR A 709 -22.58 -62.20 30.48
CA THR A 709 -23.15 -62.99 31.56
C THR A 709 -22.15 -64.07 31.96
N LEU A 710 -21.71 -64.07 33.22
CA LEU A 710 -20.80 -65.06 33.79
C LEU A 710 -21.59 -66.03 34.66
N LYS A 711 -21.87 -67.22 34.11
CA LYS A 711 -22.42 -68.33 34.88
C LYS A 711 -21.29 -68.96 35.68
N THR A 712 -21.49 -69.10 36.99
CA THR A 712 -20.48 -69.61 37.92
C THR A 712 -20.97 -70.87 38.60
N LEU A 713 -20.17 -71.92 38.51
CA LEU A 713 -20.50 -73.27 38.94
C LEU A 713 -19.80 -73.63 40.25
N LYS A 714 -20.42 -74.49 41.05
CA LYS A 714 -19.77 -75.04 42.24
C LYS A 714 -18.77 -76.14 41.87
N GLN A 715 -17.68 -76.22 42.62
CA GLN A 715 -16.71 -77.32 42.54
C GLN A 715 -17.01 -78.38 43.60
N LYS A 716 -16.65 -79.64 43.32
CA LYS A 716 -16.67 -80.72 44.32
C LYS A 716 -15.47 -80.58 45.26
N PRO A 717 -15.64 -80.86 46.57
CA PRO A 717 -14.52 -80.93 47.50
C PRO A 717 -13.71 -82.22 47.29
N VAL A 718 -12.39 -82.09 47.28
CA VAL A 718 -11.40 -83.17 47.30
C VAL A 718 -10.74 -83.17 48.68
N PHE A 719 -10.72 -84.32 49.35
CA PHE A 719 -10.26 -84.45 50.72
C PHE A 719 -8.98 -85.27 50.80
N SER A 720 -8.06 -84.87 51.68
CA SER A 720 -6.99 -85.71 52.23
C SER A 720 -7.08 -85.65 53.75
N ILE A 721 -6.98 -86.80 54.43
CA ILE A 721 -6.92 -86.88 55.90
C ILE A 721 -5.50 -87.31 56.26
N ASP A 722 -4.89 -86.64 57.23
CA ASP A 722 -3.54 -86.95 57.69
C ASP A 722 -3.53 -88.29 58.47
N ASN A 723 -2.42 -89.03 58.44
CA ASN A 723 -2.30 -90.25 59.26
C ASN A 723 -2.09 -89.86 60.73
N VAL A 724 -2.78 -90.55 61.64
CA VAL A 724 -2.60 -90.39 63.09
C VAL A 724 -2.26 -91.76 63.69
N GLU A 725 -1.14 -91.83 64.39
CA GLU A 725 -0.81 -92.97 65.26
C GLU A 725 -0.86 -92.52 66.71
N ALA A 726 -1.47 -93.33 67.58
CA ALA A 726 -1.77 -92.93 68.95
C ALA A 726 -1.93 -94.15 69.88
N ILE A 727 -2.07 -93.88 71.18
CA ILE A 727 -2.37 -94.88 72.23
C ILE A 727 -3.74 -94.50 72.85
N PRO A 728 -4.59 -95.45 73.29
CA PRO A 728 -5.81 -95.13 74.04
C PRO A 728 -5.52 -94.21 75.23
N GLY A 729 -6.40 -93.26 75.51
CA GLY A 729 -6.18 -92.22 76.54
C GLY A 729 -5.34 -91.02 76.12
N THR A 730 -4.77 -90.98 74.90
CA THR A 730 -3.93 -89.85 74.46
C THR A 730 -4.72 -88.72 73.79
N TYR A 731 -4.23 -87.49 73.94
CA TYR A 731 -4.68 -86.31 73.21
C TYR A 731 -4.13 -86.33 71.78
N ILE A 732 -4.99 -86.20 70.78
CA ILE A 732 -4.65 -86.25 69.36
C ILE A 732 -5.22 -85.08 68.56
N THR A 733 -4.59 -84.76 67.44
CA THR A 733 -5.15 -83.89 66.40
C THR A 733 -5.70 -84.73 65.25
N LEU A 734 -6.97 -84.57 64.90
CA LEU A 734 -7.52 -85.03 63.62
C LEU A 734 -7.48 -83.87 62.62
N LYS A 735 -6.75 -84.04 61.51
CA LYS A 735 -6.53 -82.99 60.51
C LYS A 735 -6.80 -83.50 59.09
N ALA A 736 -7.41 -82.64 58.29
CA ALA A 736 -7.69 -82.89 56.88
C ALA A 736 -7.47 -81.62 56.04
N THR A 737 -7.02 -81.83 54.81
CA THR A 737 -6.92 -80.79 53.78
C THR A 737 -8.09 -80.96 52.79
N ILE A 738 -8.76 -79.86 52.46
CA ILE A 738 -9.86 -79.78 51.51
C ILE A 738 -9.46 -78.84 50.37
N LYS A 739 -9.51 -79.36 49.15
CA LYS A 739 -9.26 -78.64 47.88
C LYS A 739 -10.48 -78.68 46.97
N THR A 740 -10.52 -77.83 45.95
CA THR A 740 -11.51 -77.91 44.87
C THR A 740 -11.08 -78.90 43.78
N ASN A 741 -12.04 -79.60 43.17
CA ASN A 741 -11.74 -80.66 42.19
C ASN A 741 -11.30 -80.17 40.80
N VAL A 742 -11.69 -78.95 40.38
CA VAL A 742 -11.33 -78.41 39.06
C VAL A 742 -10.06 -77.56 39.16
N THR A 743 -10.00 -76.65 40.13
CA THR A 743 -8.92 -75.64 40.22
C THR A 743 -7.83 -75.97 41.22
N GLY A 744 -7.97 -77.04 42.03
CA GLY A 744 -6.98 -77.46 43.03
C GLY A 744 -6.78 -76.50 44.20
N ASN A 745 -7.50 -75.37 44.23
CA ASN A 745 -7.41 -74.34 45.26
C ASN A 745 -7.84 -74.88 46.63
N LEU A 746 -7.23 -74.37 47.69
CA LEU A 746 -7.62 -74.65 49.07
C LEU A 746 -8.99 -74.03 49.37
N VAL A 747 -9.83 -74.73 50.15
CA VAL A 747 -11.18 -74.26 50.46
C VAL A 747 -11.14 -73.28 51.65
N GLU A 748 -11.34 -71.99 51.36
CA GLU A 748 -11.18 -70.89 52.33
C GLU A 748 -12.28 -70.79 53.41
N SER A 749 -13.42 -71.48 53.25
CA SER A 749 -14.55 -71.36 54.19
C SER A 749 -15.58 -72.49 54.10
N GLY A 750 -16.50 -72.54 55.06
CA GLY A 750 -17.55 -73.56 55.22
C GLY A 750 -17.41 -74.30 56.56
N SER A 751 -18.40 -75.09 56.96
CA SER A 751 -18.36 -75.83 58.23
C SER A 751 -18.02 -77.30 58.03
N PHE A 752 -17.41 -77.94 59.02
CA PHE A 752 -17.09 -79.36 58.97
C PHE A 752 -17.31 -80.06 60.32
N VAL A 753 -17.33 -81.40 60.30
CA VAL A 753 -17.18 -82.26 61.47
C VAL A 753 -16.32 -83.48 61.14
N PHE A 754 -15.57 -83.98 62.12
CA PHE A 754 -14.94 -85.30 62.05
C PHE A 754 -15.81 -86.37 62.73
N LYS A 755 -15.64 -87.62 62.31
CA LYS A 755 -16.21 -88.80 62.97
C LYS A 755 -15.19 -89.93 63.04
N ILE A 756 -15.13 -90.63 64.17
CA ILE A 756 -14.39 -91.88 64.33
C ILE A 756 -15.40 -93.03 64.21
N ASN A 757 -15.19 -93.96 63.27
CA ASN A 757 -16.10 -95.07 62.97
C ASN A 757 -17.59 -94.69 62.85
N GLY A 758 -17.88 -93.45 62.40
CA GLY A 758 -19.24 -92.93 62.24
C GLY A 758 -19.79 -92.13 63.43
N VAL A 759 -19.14 -92.15 64.60
CA VAL A 759 -19.50 -91.32 65.77
C VAL A 759 -18.87 -89.93 65.63
N THR A 760 -19.70 -88.88 65.61
CA THR A 760 -19.22 -87.49 65.51
C THR A 760 -18.36 -87.12 66.72
N GLN A 761 -17.19 -86.54 66.46
CA GLN A 761 -16.27 -86.07 67.49
C GLN A 761 -16.45 -84.57 67.77
N LYS A 762 -16.11 -84.15 68.97
CA LYS A 762 -16.03 -82.75 69.39
C LYS A 762 -14.57 -82.29 69.37
N ASP A 763 -14.35 -81.00 69.16
CA ASP A 763 -13.06 -80.36 69.41
C ASP A 763 -12.94 -80.02 70.90
N MET A 764 -11.79 -80.28 71.51
CA MET A 764 -11.55 -80.08 72.95
C MET A 764 -10.12 -79.58 73.21
N ASP A 765 -9.91 -78.83 74.30
CA ASP A 765 -8.57 -78.47 74.75
C ASP A 765 -7.86 -79.62 75.50
N ILE A 766 -6.61 -79.38 75.92
CA ILE A 766 -5.80 -80.33 76.68
C ILE A 766 -6.33 -80.60 78.11
N TYR A 767 -7.36 -79.89 78.55
CA TYR A 767 -8.03 -80.04 79.85
C TYR A 767 -9.46 -80.57 79.70
N GLU A 768 -9.77 -81.21 78.56
CA GLU A 768 -11.08 -81.79 78.20
C GLU A 768 -12.24 -80.79 78.01
N ASN A 769 -11.98 -79.48 77.99
CA ASN A 769 -13.02 -78.49 77.73
C ASN A 769 -13.46 -78.54 76.26
N VAL A 770 -14.74 -78.87 76.04
CA VAL A 770 -15.35 -78.88 74.70
C VAL A 770 -15.40 -77.48 74.11
N ASN A 771 -14.78 -77.28 72.95
CA ASN A 771 -14.93 -76.09 72.15
C ASN A 771 -16.35 -76.07 71.52
N THR A 772 -17.20 -75.17 72.00
CA THR A 772 -18.59 -75.02 71.53
C THR A 772 -18.72 -74.16 70.26
N ASN A 773 -17.61 -73.59 69.76
CA ASN A 773 -17.64 -72.79 68.55
C ASN A 773 -17.92 -73.66 67.31
N LYS A 774 -18.58 -73.07 66.31
CA LYS A 774 -18.85 -73.77 65.06
C LYS A 774 -17.55 -74.00 64.29
N LEU A 775 -17.20 -75.27 64.08
CA LEU A 775 -15.99 -75.65 63.36
C LEU A 775 -16.06 -75.18 61.90
N HIS A 776 -15.00 -74.48 61.47
CA HIS A 776 -14.90 -73.84 60.17
C HIS A 776 -13.57 -74.14 59.48
N VAL A 777 -13.63 -74.46 58.18
CA VAL A 777 -12.45 -74.68 57.35
C VAL A 777 -11.73 -73.35 57.16
N SER A 778 -10.41 -73.32 57.37
CA SER A 778 -9.56 -72.14 57.17
C SER A 778 -8.35 -72.51 56.32
N ASN A 779 -8.10 -71.77 55.24
CA ASN A 779 -7.05 -72.07 54.25
C ASN A 779 -7.02 -73.55 53.80
N GLY A 780 -8.21 -74.12 53.56
CA GLY A 780 -8.37 -75.55 53.21
C GLY A 780 -8.15 -76.54 54.35
N ILE A 781 -7.74 -76.11 55.54
CA ILE A 781 -7.53 -77.00 56.70
C ILE A 781 -8.82 -77.12 57.50
N ALA A 782 -9.20 -78.37 57.76
CA ALA A 782 -10.20 -78.76 58.74
C ALA A 782 -9.50 -79.56 59.85
N MET A 783 -9.61 -79.14 61.11
CA MET A 783 -8.84 -79.69 62.22
C MET A 783 -9.64 -79.67 63.52
N ILE A 784 -9.55 -80.74 64.30
CA ILE A 784 -9.98 -80.78 65.71
C ILE A 784 -8.93 -81.48 66.57
N HIS A 785 -9.03 -81.30 67.88
CA HIS A 785 -8.29 -82.03 68.89
C HIS A 785 -9.25 -82.76 69.83
N LEU A 786 -8.85 -83.92 70.34
CA LEU A 786 -9.63 -84.70 71.30
C LEU A 786 -8.75 -85.68 72.07
N TYR A 787 -9.23 -86.13 73.22
CA TYR A 787 -8.74 -87.35 73.85
C TYR A 787 -9.40 -88.59 73.22
N LEU A 788 -8.61 -89.64 73.06
CA LEU A 788 -9.11 -90.98 72.71
C LEU A 788 -9.58 -91.72 73.97
N PRO A 789 -10.80 -92.29 74.00
CA PRO A 789 -11.23 -93.15 75.10
C PRO A 789 -10.23 -94.25 75.45
N PHE A 790 -10.11 -94.60 76.73
CA PHE A 790 -9.16 -95.62 77.22
C PHE A 790 -9.55 -97.06 76.83
N ASP A 791 -10.82 -97.33 76.54
CA ASP A 791 -11.37 -98.64 76.16
C ASP A 791 -11.19 -98.99 74.67
N MET A 792 -10.56 -98.10 73.92
CA MET A 792 -10.43 -98.15 72.48
C MET A 792 -9.39 -99.22 72.06
N LYS A 793 -9.88 -100.36 71.56
CA LYS A 793 -9.03 -101.53 71.23
C LYS A 793 -7.93 -101.19 70.21
N ASN A 794 -6.75 -101.80 70.36
CA ASN A 794 -5.68 -101.79 69.34
C ASN A 794 -6.21 -102.36 68.00
N LYS A 795 -6.38 -101.47 67.02
CA LYS A 795 -6.73 -101.73 65.62
C LYS A 795 -6.69 -100.42 64.82
N PHE A 796 -7.01 -100.51 63.54
CA PHE A 796 -7.27 -99.36 62.69
C PHE A 796 -8.71 -98.81 62.86
N TYR A 797 -8.83 -97.49 62.71
CA TYR A 797 -10.08 -96.73 62.84
C TYR A 797 -10.32 -95.86 61.59
N ASN A 798 -11.58 -95.82 61.15
CA ASN A 798 -12.03 -95.03 60.02
C ASN A 798 -12.34 -93.60 60.47
N ILE A 799 -11.57 -92.63 59.96
CA ILE A 799 -11.85 -91.21 60.12
C ILE A 799 -12.72 -90.77 58.95
N THR A 800 -13.92 -90.28 59.26
CA THR A 800 -14.77 -89.56 58.32
C THR A 800 -14.59 -88.06 58.54
N ILE A 801 -14.43 -87.28 57.47
CA ILE A 801 -14.75 -85.86 57.47
C ILE A 801 -16.07 -85.63 56.72
N VAL A 802 -16.92 -84.75 57.24
CA VAL A 802 -18.12 -84.24 56.56
C VAL A 802 -18.00 -82.71 56.47
N PHE A 803 -18.17 -82.15 55.28
CA PHE A 803 -18.08 -80.73 54.98
C PHE A 803 -19.40 -80.21 54.40
N SER A 804 -19.88 -79.07 54.91
CA SER A 804 -21.20 -78.51 54.59
C SER A 804 -21.32 -77.91 53.18
N GLY A 805 -20.21 -77.73 52.47
CA GLY A 805 -20.17 -76.84 51.32
C GLY A 805 -20.13 -75.37 51.72
N ASN A 806 -19.96 -74.49 50.73
CA ASN A 806 -19.96 -73.03 50.89
C ASN A 806 -20.58 -72.34 49.65
N GLY A 807 -20.25 -71.08 49.38
CA GLY A 807 -20.75 -70.35 48.20
C GLY A 807 -20.28 -70.84 46.82
N TYR A 808 -19.14 -71.53 46.75
CA TYR A 808 -18.46 -71.96 45.51
C TYR A 808 -18.04 -73.44 45.50
N VAL A 809 -18.22 -74.14 46.61
CA VAL A 809 -17.94 -75.58 46.78
C VAL A 809 -19.22 -76.32 47.22
N GLU A 810 -19.42 -77.52 46.69
CA GLU A 810 -20.46 -78.46 47.09
C GLU A 810 -20.19 -79.02 48.50
N SER A 811 -21.22 -79.57 49.14
CA SER A 811 -21.05 -80.40 50.35
C SER A 811 -20.36 -81.72 49.99
N GLY A 812 -19.68 -82.34 50.95
CA GLY A 812 -19.03 -83.62 50.71
C GLY A 812 -18.71 -84.40 51.97
N ARG A 813 -18.48 -85.70 51.78
CA ARG A 813 -18.03 -86.63 52.83
C ARG A 813 -16.89 -87.47 52.26
N TYR A 814 -15.84 -87.65 53.06
CA TYR A 814 -14.76 -88.59 52.76
C TYR A 814 -14.48 -89.43 54.00
N THR A 815 -14.15 -90.71 53.82
CA THR A 815 -13.84 -91.63 54.90
C THR A 815 -12.61 -92.44 54.52
N ALA A 816 -11.63 -92.52 55.41
CA ALA A 816 -10.43 -93.31 55.22
C ALA A 816 -9.94 -93.92 56.54
N THR A 817 -9.33 -95.10 56.45
CA THR A 817 -8.66 -95.77 57.56
C THR A 817 -7.38 -95.01 57.88
N LYS A 818 -7.40 -94.20 58.96
CA LYS A 818 -6.42 -93.11 59.17
C LYS A 818 -5.97 -92.89 60.60
N LEU A 819 -6.66 -93.49 61.57
CA LEU A 819 -6.20 -93.55 62.95
C LEU A 819 -5.77 -94.99 63.26
N THR A 820 -4.51 -95.17 63.67
CA THR A 820 -3.95 -96.45 64.10
C THR A 820 -3.69 -96.37 65.60
N LEU A 821 -4.31 -97.26 66.38
CA LEU A 821 -4.00 -97.37 67.80
C LEU A 821 -2.94 -98.44 68.02
N LYS A 822 -1.89 -98.10 68.77
CA LYS A 822 -0.84 -99.00 69.25
C LYS A 822 -0.92 -99.10 70.78
N ILE A 823 -0.25 -100.10 71.34
CA ILE A 823 -0.03 -100.32 72.78
C ILE A 823 1.47 -100.28 72.98
#